data_AF-A0A955XZY0-F1
#
_entry.id   AF-A0A955XZY0-F1
#
_cell.length_a   1.000
_cell.length_b   1.000
_cell.length_c   1.000
_cell.angle_alpha   90.00
_cell.angle_beta   90.00
_cell.angle_gamma   90.00
#
_symmetry.space_group_name_H-M   'P 1'
#
loop_
_entity.id
_entity.type
_entity.pdbx_description
1 polymer ?
#
loop_
_entity_poly.entity_id
_entity_poly.type
_entity_poly.pdbx_seq_one_letter_code
_entity_poly.pdbx_strand_id
1 'polypeptide(L)'
;MEDLHIPAPDVPTDLTDPGGRYRLMVLVVLGALGLFVAFYLALIGLSVDQLRLSATLDPREHFVVVWVGGLVAVSLLFLLISGLLGVERGGSDGVLLDPAEQPRLVAFVHGIADAVGAPRPRKIFLTPDVNAAVTYDSSALNLLLPTQKNLIIGLGLVNALTLDELKAVLAHEFGHFSQSSMRLGSYVYVANGVIARIVGHRGWLDTGVSALSRFDLRIAWVGWILGALIWAVRSVLETLFLVMALPARALTRQMEFHADKVAVSVTGSDSLIHALHKLGFAERALREATGEVAERLRNGRVAVDLFAHQTAAMENLRRRDMDPTLGTVPAVPASGSSHRIFDEDDVAPLLAMWSTHPSHEAREASAKTPYFPSHFDSRPGWVIFDDPDRARRAVTASFLTTHFDVPPDALADEDTTAGAGVLALEPRYLGLYTVTNIAATVEDPDDLLPDGDPDGPFYDDELAVRLKERARAMTDLHRLLGFCMGDAHLPPEGVRFHGQQLDGDAVLREAAALRDQLVVMDGVLHADALALRGRVHARAARRGEGWAQAHGDAVAWLHCVTHVGLELAAIDLGLQNVLAFLQEHEINEAEERDIADELSSLRLSLVDLAERVADAEVPDDALPPGRTPSSALFPGRLPDDPPITGLSVPWMKGLHHALHTARVGHGDLVRSAMDHVLRIEADVIDDPYGPDIDPEPLELPAYPLHPGKPWLSLAGLQIPHPSVHQGAGIGWRPWATAAAGLAVIGGMLWARWSLS
;
A
#
# COMPACT_ATOMS: atom_id res chain seq x y z
N MET A 1 -28.20 25.40 8.03
CA MET A 1 -28.26 24.35 6.98
C MET A 1 -28.01 24.92 5.57
N GLU A 2 -28.21 26.23 5.34
CA GLU A 2 -27.85 26.93 4.07
C GLU A 2 -26.33 27.04 3.79
N ASP A 3 -25.45 26.77 4.76
CA ASP A 3 -24.01 27.09 4.69
C ASP A 3 -23.14 26.08 3.90
N LEU A 4 -23.70 24.91 3.55
CA LEU A 4 -23.01 23.87 2.76
C LEU A 4 -23.59 23.70 1.36
N HIS A 5 -24.56 24.53 0.98
CA HIS A 5 -25.17 24.48 -0.35
C HIS A 5 -24.28 25.25 -1.34
N ILE A 6 -23.53 24.50 -2.15
CA ILE A 6 -22.69 25.07 -3.19
C ILE A 6 -23.47 25.00 -4.51
N PRO A 7 -23.74 26.14 -5.17
CA PRO A 7 -24.50 26.16 -6.42
C PRO A 7 -23.83 25.27 -7.46
N ALA A 8 -24.65 24.52 -8.21
CA ALA A 8 -24.15 23.74 -9.33
C ALA A 8 -23.77 24.72 -10.47
N PRO A 9 -22.68 24.45 -11.21
CA PRO A 9 -22.35 25.23 -12.40
C PRO A 9 -23.47 25.13 -13.45
N ASP A 10 -23.61 26.17 -14.28
CA ASP A 10 -24.58 26.19 -15.38
C ASP A 10 -24.10 25.25 -16.50
N VAL A 11 -24.51 23.99 -16.41
CA VAL A 11 -24.12 22.91 -17.32
C VAL A 11 -25.30 22.44 -18.18
N PRO A 12 -25.07 22.03 -19.43
CA PRO A 12 -26.09 21.42 -20.27
C PRO A 12 -26.68 20.17 -19.60
N THR A 13 -28.00 19.99 -19.68
CA THR A 13 -28.70 18.85 -19.07
C THR A 13 -28.31 17.50 -19.69
N ASP A 14 -27.80 17.51 -20.92
CA ASP A 14 -27.33 16.35 -21.68
C ASP A 14 -25.84 16.02 -21.43
N LEU A 15 -25.12 16.82 -20.61
CA LEU A 15 -23.70 16.58 -20.32
C LEU A 15 -23.43 15.19 -19.73
N THR A 16 -24.39 14.67 -18.96
CA THR A 16 -24.32 13.37 -18.31
C THR A 16 -24.93 12.26 -19.16
N ASP A 17 -25.39 12.51 -20.39
CA ASP A 17 -25.97 11.46 -21.22
C ASP A 17 -24.91 10.45 -21.68
N PRO A 18 -25.18 9.13 -21.61
CA PRO A 18 -24.20 8.12 -22.00
C PRO A 18 -23.97 8.17 -23.51
N GLY A 19 -22.70 8.34 -23.90
CA GLY A 19 -22.28 8.40 -25.29
C GLY A 19 -22.51 7.10 -26.07
N GLY A 20 -22.43 7.17 -27.41
CA GLY A 20 -22.68 6.00 -28.28
C GLY A 20 -21.74 4.81 -28.03
N ARG A 21 -20.46 5.06 -27.72
CA ARG A 21 -19.49 4.03 -27.36
C ARG A 21 -19.86 3.31 -26.06
N TYR A 22 -20.28 4.06 -25.04
CA TYR A 22 -20.77 3.50 -23.78
C TYR A 22 -21.95 2.54 -24.04
N ARG A 23 -22.97 2.99 -24.79
CA ARG A 23 -24.15 2.17 -25.12
C ARG A 23 -23.79 0.89 -25.87
N LEU A 24 -22.86 0.98 -26.83
CA LEU A 24 -22.36 -0.18 -27.57
C LEU A 24 -21.66 -1.17 -26.63
N MET A 25 -20.75 -0.70 -25.76
CA MET A 25 -20.04 -1.56 -24.82
C MET A 25 -20.99 -2.23 -23.84
N VAL A 26 -22.00 -1.51 -23.33
CA VAL A 26 -23.06 -2.09 -22.50
C VAL A 26 -23.78 -3.22 -23.23
N LEU A 27 -24.17 -3.02 -24.50
CA LEU A 27 -24.82 -4.06 -25.30
C LEU A 27 -23.92 -5.29 -25.51
N VAL A 28 -22.62 -5.06 -25.79
CA VAL A 28 -21.64 -6.14 -25.95
C VAL A 28 -21.51 -6.94 -24.66
N VAL A 29 -21.36 -6.26 -23.51
CA VAL A 29 -21.21 -6.93 -22.22
C VAL A 29 -22.49 -7.66 -21.80
N LEU A 30 -23.67 -7.08 -22.04
CA LEU A 30 -24.93 -7.77 -21.82
C LEU A 30 -25.10 -8.99 -22.70
N GLY A 31 -24.75 -8.90 -23.98
CA GLY A 31 -24.79 -10.04 -24.90
C GLY A 31 -23.85 -11.16 -24.44
N ALA A 32 -22.66 -10.79 -23.97
CA ALA A 32 -21.68 -11.73 -23.43
C ALA A 32 -22.16 -12.37 -22.11
N LEU A 33 -22.76 -11.57 -21.20
CA LEU A 33 -23.39 -12.06 -19.99
C LEU A 33 -24.55 -13.01 -20.28
N GLY A 34 -25.42 -12.66 -21.24
CA GLY A 34 -26.51 -13.50 -21.70
C GLY A 34 -26.02 -14.83 -22.26
N LEU A 35 -24.93 -14.82 -23.04
CA LEU A 35 -24.28 -16.02 -23.55
C LEU A 35 -23.72 -16.89 -22.40
N PHE A 36 -23.07 -16.28 -21.40
CA PHE A 36 -22.56 -16.99 -20.23
C PHE A 36 -23.69 -17.65 -19.44
N VAL A 37 -24.75 -16.90 -19.13
CA VAL A 37 -25.92 -17.43 -18.41
C VAL A 37 -26.57 -18.56 -19.21
N ALA A 38 -26.72 -18.42 -20.53
CA ALA A 38 -27.27 -19.47 -21.38
C ALA A 38 -26.40 -20.74 -21.37
N PHE A 39 -25.07 -20.60 -21.49
CA PHE A 39 -24.13 -21.71 -21.41
C PHE A 39 -24.18 -22.40 -20.04
N TYR A 40 -24.22 -21.61 -18.97
CA TYR A 40 -24.30 -22.08 -17.60
C TYR A 40 -25.60 -22.86 -17.33
N LEU A 41 -26.75 -22.32 -17.76
CA LEU A 41 -28.04 -23.01 -17.68
C LEU A 41 -28.08 -24.27 -18.55
N ALA A 42 -27.40 -24.28 -19.70
CA ALA A 42 -27.27 -25.46 -20.53
C ALA A 42 -26.49 -26.58 -19.81
N LEU A 43 -25.41 -26.25 -19.09
CA LEU A 43 -24.68 -27.24 -18.27
C LEU A 43 -25.54 -27.80 -17.14
N ILE A 44 -26.32 -26.97 -16.44
CA ILE A 44 -27.29 -27.42 -15.44
C ILE A 44 -28.34 -28.34 -16.09
N GLY A 45 -28.93 -27.91 -17.20
CA GLY A 45 -29.93 -28.69 -17.93
C GLY A 45 -29.42 -30.05 -18.38
N LEU A 46 -28.20 -30.09 -18.96
CA LEU A 46 -27.54 -31.33 -19.35
C LEU A 46 -27.26 -32.26 -18.17
N SER A 47 -26.88 -31.71 -17.02
CA SER A 47 -26.64 -32.48 -15.79
C SER A 47 -27.94 -33.07 -15.26
N VAL A 48 -29.01 -32.28 -15.18
CA VAL A 48 -30.34 -32.74 -14.74
C VAL A 48 -30.90 -33.82 -15.68
N ASP A 49 -30.76 -33.62 -16.99
CA ASP A 49 -31.20 -34.57 -18.00
C ASP A 49 -30.40 -35.88 -17.95
N GLN A 50 -29.09 -35.81 -17.69
CA GLN A 50 -28.26 -37.00 -17.45
C GLN A 50 -28.72 -37.75 -16.18
N LEU A 51 -29.04 -37.06 -15.08
CA LEU A 51 -29.57 -37.70 -13.88
C LEU A 51 -30.93 -38.37 -14.12
N ARG A 52 -31.80 -37.72 -14.89
CA ARG A 52 -33.07 -38.32 -15.33
C ARG A 52 -32.81 -39.60 -16.12
N LEU A 53 -31.89 -39.57 -17.09
CA LEU A 53 -31.53 -40.73 -17.90
C LEU A 53 -31.00 -41.88 -17.01
N SER A 54 -30.06 -41.58 -16.11
CA SER A 54 -29.50 -42.54 -15.14
C SER A 54 -30.57 -43.15 -14.22
N ALA A 55 -31.64 -42.43 -13.90
CA ALA A 55 -32.76 -42.94 -13.09
C ALA A 55 -33.75 -43.81 -13.89
N THR A 56 -33.78 -43.69 -15.22
CA THR A 56 -34.73 -44.41 -16.09
C THR A 56 -34.19 -45.70 -16.70
N LEU A 57 -32.87 -45.81 -16.87
CA LEU A 57 -32.22 -46.97 -17.49
C LEU A 57 -31.94 -48.08 -16.46
N ASP A 58 -31.96 -49.34 -16.91
CA ASP A 58 -31.57 -50.48 -16.06
C ASP A 58 -30.06 -50.40 -15.73
N PRO A 59 -29.66 -50.30 -14.44
CA PRO A 59 -28.26 -50.22 -14.03
C PRO A 59 -27.40 -51.42 -14.45
N ARG A 60 -28.01 -52.59 -14.72
CA ARG A 60 -27.28 -53.81 -15.13
C ARG A 60 -26.87 -53.77 -16.59
N GLU A 61 -27.71 -53.18 -17.44
CA GLU A 61 -27.47 -53.08 -18.88
C GLU A 61 -26.67 -51.81 -19.22
N HIS A 62 -26.83 -50.73 -18.44
CA HIS A 62 -26.27 -49.41 -18.72
C HIS A 62 -25.36 -48.89 -17.60
N PHE A 63 -24.52 -49.77 -17.04
CA PHE A 63 -23.67 -49.48 -15.87
C PHE A 63 -22.91 -48.15 -15.94
N VAL A 64 -22.26 -47.85 -17.09
CA VAL A 64 -21.47 -46.62 -17.27
C VAL A 64 -22.35 -45.37 -17.28
N VAL A 65 -23.45 -45.38 -18.02
CA VAL A 65 -24.38 -44.22 -18.13
C VAL A 65 -25.05 -43.96 -16.79
N VAL A 66 -25.44 -45.01 -16.07
CA VAL A 66 -26.14 -44.90 -14.78
C VAL A 66 -25.18 -44.44 -13.69
N TRP A 67 -24.08 -45.15 -13.45
CA TRP A 67 -23.21 -44.89 -12.29
C TRP A 67 -22.16 -43.82 -12.56
N VAL A 68 -21.41 -43.92 -13.67
CA VAL A 68 -20.36 -42.94 -13.99
C VAL A 68 -21.00 -41.63 -14.47
N GLY A 69 -21.97 -41.72 -15.39
CA GLY A 69 -22.72 -40.55 -15.86
C GLY A 69 -23.52 -39.86 -14.75
N GLY A 70 -24.14 -40.64 -13.85
CA GLY A 70 -24.84 -40.09 -12.68
C GLY A 70 -23.92 -39.38 -11.69
N LEU A 71 -22.79 -40.00 -11.33
CA LEU A 71 -21.80 -39.39 -10.44
C LEU A 71 -21.23 -38.09 -11.00
N VAL A 72 -20.90 -38.08 -12.29
CA VAL A 72 -20.46 -36.89 -13.03
C VAL A 72 -21.53 -35.79 -12.96
N ALA A 73 -22.78 -36.12 -13.26
CA ALA A 73 -23.86 -35.14 -13.28
C ALA A 73 -24.19 -34.56 -11.91
N VAL A 74 -24.16 -35.38 -10.83
CA VAL A 74 -24.30 -34.88 -9.46
C VAL A 74 -23.16 -33.95 -9.10
N SER A 75 -21.91 -34.33 -9.42
CA SER A 75 -20.73 -33.55 -9.08
C SER A 75 -20.70 -32.20 -9.81
N LEU A 76 -21.06 -32.19 -11.10
CA LEU A 76 -21.20 -30.97 -11.89
C LEU A 76 -22.34 -30.08 -11.36
N LEU A 77 -23.51 -30.65 -11.09
CA LEU A 77 -24.64 -29.90 -10.55
C LEU A 77 -24.28 -29.28 -9.20
N PHE A 78 -23.59 -30.03 -8.34
CA PHE A 78 -23.13 -29.54 -7.05
C PHE A 78 -22.10 -28.41 -7.20
N LEU A 79 -21.11 -28.54 -8.10
CA LEU A 79 -20.13 -27.50 -8.40
C LEU A 79 -20.83 -26.19 -8.83
N LEU A 80 -21.76 -26.29 -9.77
CA LEU A 80 -22.50 -25.13 -10.30
C LEU A 80 -23.35 -24.49 -9.19
N ILE A 81 -24.17 -25.26 -8.48
CA ILE A 81 -25.04 -24.73 -7.42
C ILE A 81 -24.21 -24.13 -6.27
N SER A 82 -23.11 -24.75 -5.87
CA SER A 82 -22.26 -24.24 -4.78
C SER A 82 -21.64 -22.88 -5.10
N GLY A 83 -21.25 -22.66 -6.35
CA GLY A 83 -20.78 -21.34 -6.80
C GLY A 83 -21.84 -20.24 -6.70
N LEU A 84 -23.13 -20.59 -6.82
CA LEU A 84 -24.25 -19.65 -6.70
C LEU A 84 -24.66 -19.36 -5.25
N LEU A 85 -24.43 -20.28 -4.31
CA LEU A 85 -24.89 -20.15 -2.92
C LEU A 85 -23.92 -19.39 -2.00
N GLY A 86 -22.68 -19.12 -2.45
CA GLY A 86 -21.73 -18.33 -1.67
C GLY A 86 -22.20 -16.90 -1.47
N VAL A 87 -22.15 -16.40 -0.23
CA VAL A 87 -22.42 -15.00 0.13
C VAL A 87 -21.14 -14.38 0.67
N GLU A 88 -20.64 -13.33 0.01
CA GLU A 88 -19.62 -12.46 0.60
C GLU A 88 -20.34 -11.30 1.26
N ARG A 89 -20.10 -11.16 2.57
CA ARG A 89 -20.55 -9.98 3.30
C ARG A 89 -19.60 -8.86 2.93
N GLY A 90 -20.12 -7.79 2.35
CA GLY A 90 -19.35 -6.58 2.05
C GLY A 90 -19.18 -5.74 3.33
N GLY A 91 -18.80 -6.39 4.42
CA GLY A 91 -18.53 -5.71 5.68
C GLY A 91 -17.24 -4.92 5.52
N SER A 92 -17.34 -3.60 5.53
CA SER A 92 -16.16 -2.74 5.69
C SER A 92 -15.77 -2.72 7.16
N ASP A 93 -14.48 -2.85 7.46
CA ASP A 93 -13.90 -2.75 8.81
C ASP A 93 -13.93 -1.32 9.40
N GLY A 94 -14.81 -0.46 8.86
CA GLY A 94 -14.96 0.94 9.25
C GLY A 94 -16.01 1.17 10.33
N VAL A 95 -15.93 2.31 11.00
CA VAL A 95 -16.87 2.75 12.03
C VAL A 95 -18.20 3.11 11.39
N LEU A 96 -19.29 2.45 11.79
CA LEU A 96 -20.62 2.80 11.32
C LEU A 96 -21.03 4.16 11.90
N LEU A 97 -21.34 5.11 11.02
CA LEU A 97 -21.85 6.42 11.39
C LEU A 97 -23.27 6.30 11.96
N ASP A 98 -23.52 6.90 13.12
CA ASP A 98 -24.88 7.16 13.59
C ASP A 98 -25.41 8.46 12.96
N PRO A 99 -26.48 8.41 12.14
CA PRO A 99 -27.06 9.60 11.53
C PRO A 99 -27.52 10.67 12.52
N ALA A 100 -27.83 10.31 13.77
CA ALA A 100 -28.22 11.25 14.81
C ALA A 100 -27.04 12.06 15.36
N GLU A 101 -25.82 11.50 15.29
CA GLU A 101 -24.61 12.13 15.82
C GLU A 101 -23.96 13.10 14.84
N GLN A 102 -24.14 12.89 13.53
CA GLN A 102 -23.54 13.71 12.47
C GLN A 102 -24.58 14.08 11.40
N PRO A 103 -25.68 14.78 11.76
CA PRO A 103 -26.75 15.14 10.83
C PRO A 103 -26.28 16.01 9.66
N ARG A 104 -25.24 16.83 9.85
CA ARG A 104 -24.66 17.69 8.82
C ARG A 104 -23.97 16.88 7.72
N LEU A 105 -23.21 15.85 8.10
CA LEU A 105 -22.56 14.93 7.16
C LEU A 105 -23.62 14.19 6.34
N VAL A 106 -24.66 13.67 7.00
CA VAL A 106 -25.76 12.97 6.34
C VAL A 106 -26.50 13.89 5.37
N ALA A 107 -26.80 15.12 5.77
CA ALA A 107 -27.45 16.11 4.91
C ALA A 107 -26.60 16.46 3.69
N PHE A 108 -25.29 16.63 3.87
CA PHE A 108 -24.34 16.88 2.78
C PHE A 108 -24.30 15.72 1.77
N VAL A 109 -24.13 14.49 2.26
CA VAL A 109 -24.11 13.28 1.44
C VAL A 109 -25.43 13.09 0.68
N HIS A 110 -26.57 13.27 1.33
CA HIS A 110 -27.87 13.21 0.69
C HIS A 110 -28.07 14.31 -0.35
N GLY A 111 -27.60 15.53 -0.07
CA GLY A 111 -27.66 16.63 -1.02
C GLY A 111 -26.90 16.35 -2.31
N ILE A 112 -25.71 15.73 -2.22
CA ILE A 112 -24.96 15.32 -3.42
C ILE A 112 -25.69 14.21 -4.16
N ALA A 113 -26.16 13.17 -3.45
CA ALA A 113 -26.89 12.07 -4.06
C ALA A 113 -28.15 12.56 -4.81
N ASP A 114 -28.90 13.48 -4.21
CA ASP A 114 -30.08 14.08 -4.82
C ASP A 114 -29.71 14.94 -6.04
N ALA A 115 -28.61 15.72 -5.96
CA ALA A 115 -28.15 16.58 -7.05
C ALA A 115 -27.71 15.79 -8.29
N VAL A 116 -27.06 14.64 -8.09
CA VAL A 116 -26.68 13.76 -9.22
C VAL A 116 -27.81 12.82 -9.63
N GLY A 117 -28.88 12.66 -8.84
CA GLY A 117 -29.96 11.70 -9.11
C GLY A 117 -29.62 10.24 -8.74
N ALA A 118 -28.67 10.04 -7.84
CA ALA A 118 -28.30 8.74 -7.30
C ALA A 118 -29.17 8.36 -6.07
N PRO A 119 -29.39 7.06 -5.81
CA PRO A 119 -30.08 6.64 -4.58
C PRO A 119 -29.24 6.96 -3.34
N ARG A 120 -29.89 7.51 -2.31
CA ARG A 120 -29.26 7.81 -1.02
C ARG A 120 -28.67 6.54 -0.37
N PRO A 121 -27.47 6.61 0.24
CA PRO A 121 -26.86 5.48 0.91
C PRO A 121 -27.66 5.07 2.16
N ARG A 122 -27.70 3.77 2.46
CA ARG A 122 -28.36 3.24 3.66
C ARG A 122 -27.50 3.41 4.92
N LYS A 123 -26.21 3.14 4.77
CA LYS A 123 -25.21 3.22 5.84
C LYS A 123 -24.01 4.01 5.34
N ILE A 124 -23.39 4.76 6.23
CA ILE A 124 -22.14 5.46 5.99
C ILE A 124 -21.11 4.88 6.96
N PHE A 125 -19.98 4.43 6.44
CA PHE A 125 -18.86 3.89 7.21
C PHE A 125 -17.69 4.86 7.11
N LEU A 126 -17.00 5.08 8.24
CA LEU A 126 -15.80 5.90 8.31
C LEU A 126 -14.57 5.00 8.43
N THR A 127 -13.59 5.18 7.56
CA THR A 127 -12.32 4.42 7.56
C THR A 127 -11.12 5.35 7.70
N PRO A 128 -9.92 4.87 8.07
CA PRO A 128 -8.73 5.72 8.14
C PRO A 128 -8.19 6.11 6.75
N ASP A 129 -8.51 5.34 5.72
CA ASP A 129 -7.91 5.42 4.39
C ASP A 129 -8.07 6.79 3.70
N VAL A 130 -7.22 7.06 2.71
CA VAL A 130 -7.48 8.12 1.72
C VAL A 130 -8.38 7.54 0.63
N ASN A 131 -9.63 7.19 0.97
CA ASN A 131 -10.56 6.49 0.10
C ASN A 131 -12.02 6.97 0.24
N ALA A 132 -12.79 6.91 -0.83
CA ALA A 132 -14.25 6.97 -0.78
C ALA A 132 -14.79 5.94 -1.77
N ALA A 133 -15.76 5.14 -1.34
CA ALA A 133 -16.28 4.06 -2.18
C ALA A 133 -17.72 3.73 -1.84
N VAL A 134 -18.48 3.25 -2.83
CA VAL A 134 -19.83 2.72 -2.62
C VAL A 134 -19.77 1.19 -2.61
N THR A 135 -20.15 0.58 -1.49
CA THR A 135 -20.12 -0.89 -1.30
C THR A 135 -21.52 -1.52 -1.27
N TYR A 136 -21.54 -2.84 -1.48
CA TYR A 136 -22.73 -3.68 -1.43
C TYR A 136 -22.46 -4.99 -0.69
N ASP A 137 -23.50 -5.56 -0.09
CA ASP A 137 -23.50 -6.98 0.28
C ASP A 137 -23.76 -7.80 -0.99
N SER A 138 -22.86 -8.70 -1.39
CA SER A 138 -22.99 -9.46 -2.65
C SER A 138 -23.52 -10.90 -2.45
N SER A 139 -24.78 -11.07 -2.83
CA SER A 139 -25.44 -12.37 -2.97
C SER A 139 -25.81 -12.62 -4.43
N ALA A 140 -25.87 -13.89 -4.86
CA ALA A 140 -26.41 -14.24 -6.18
C ALA A 140 -27.87 -13.76 -6.38
N LEU A 141 -28.62 -13.54 -5.29
CA LEU A 141 -29.95 -12.90 -5.33
C LEU A 141 -29.92 -11.46 -5.88
N ASN A 142 -28.77 -10.78 -5.80
CA ASN A 142 -28.62 -9.42 -6.28
C ASN A 142 -28.55 -9.32 -7.81
N LEU A 143 -28.45 -10.45 -8.52
CA LEU A 143 -28.66 -10.51 -9.97
C LEU A 143 -30.14 -10.28 -10.34
N LEU A 144 -31.06 -10.51 -9.41
CA LEU A 144 -32.51 -10.39 -9.61
C LEU A 144 -33.13 -9.22 -8.80
N LEU A 145 -32.50 -8.81 -7.70
CA LEU A 145 -32.99 -7.76 -6.81
C LEU A 145 -31.95 -6.63 -6.65
N PRO A 146 -32.35 -5.34 -6.68
CA PRO A 146 -31.43 -4.23 -6.45
C PRO A 146 -30.86 -4.25 -5.03
N THR A 147 -29.54 -4.08 -4.91
CA THR A 147 -28.84 -3.98 -3.62
C THR A 147 -29.02 -2.63 -2.97
N GLN A 148 -29.09 -2.63 -1.65
CA GLN A 148 -28.94 -1.40 -0.87
C GLN A 148 -27.46 -1.03 -0.82
N LYS A 149 -27.18 0.25 -1.02
CA LYS A 149 -25.82 0.78 -1.16
C LYS A 149 -25.35 1.36 0.17
N ASN A 150 -24.12 1.06 0.53
CA ASN A 150 -23.43 1.68 1.65
C ASN A 150 -22.35 2.61 1.10
N LEU A 151 -22.03 3.68 1.82
CA LEU A 151 -20.97 4.60 1.47
C LEU A 151 -19.83 4.44 2.47
N ILE A 152 -18.60 4.37 1.98
CA ILE A 152 -17.38 4.46 2.78
C ILE A 152 -16.79 5.86 2.55
N ILE A 153 -16.48 6.56 3.63
CA ILE A 153 -15.77 7.84 3.62
C ILE A 153 -14.53 7.69 4.49
N GLY A 154 -13.38 7.70 3.83
CA GLY A 154 -12.08 7.70 4.47
C GLY A 154 -11.77 9.06 5.08
N LEU A 155 -11.42 9.09 6.36
CA LEU A 155 -11.08 10.32 7.06
C LEU A 155 -9.70 10.85 6.64
N GLY A 156 -8.81 10.00 6.13
CA GLY A 156 -7.54 10.43 5.52
C GLY A 156 -7.77 11.27 4.25
N LEU A 157 -8.86 11.00 3.52
CA LEU A 157 -9.32 11.79 2.39
C LEU A 157 -9.89 13.14 2.85
N VAL A 158 -10.78 13.12 3.85
CA VAL A 158 -11.39 14.34 4.43
C VAL A 158 -10.32 15.30 4.96
N ASN A 159 -9.25 14.77 5.54
CA ASN A 159 -8.16 15.55 6.10
C ASN A 159 -7.32 16.30 5.05
N ALA A 160 -7.24 15.76 3.83
CA ALA A 160 -6.40 16.30 2.77
C ALA A 160 -7.15 17.22 1.80
N LEU A 161 -8.46 17.04 1.66
CA LEU A 161 -9.27 17.73 0.66
C LEU A 161 -10.02 18.94 1.22
N THR A 162 -10.21 19.93 0.35
CA THR A 162 -11.17 21.02 0.55
C THR A 162 -12.60 20.52 0.35
N LEU A 163 -13.58 21.33 0.75
CA LEU A 163 -15.00 20.98 0.64
C LEU A 163 -15.43 20.69 -0.80
N ASP A 164 -14.98 21.50 -1.76
CA ASP A 164 -15.33 21.32 -3.18
C ASP A 164 -14.65 20.10 -3.81
N GLU A 165 -13.39 19.83 -3.46
CA GLU A 165 -12.66 18.63 -3.88
C GLU A 165 -13.32 17.36 -3.33
N LEU A 166 -13.70 17.36 -2.05
CA LEU A 166 -14.41 16.24 -1.43
C LEU A 166 -15.80 16.04 -2.04
N LYS A 167 -16.52 17.13 -2.33
CA LYS A 167 -17.81 17.09 -3.05
C LYS A 167 -17.63 16.45 -4.43
N ALA A 168 -16.56 16.79 -5.15
CA ALA A 168 -16.28 16.24 -6.48
C ALA A 168 -15.99 14.74 -6.43
N VAL A 169 -15.20 14.28 -5.46
CA VAL A 169 -14.94 12.84 -5.25
C VAL A 169 -16.24 12.10 -4.92
N LEU A 170 -17.05 12.60 -3.97
CA LEU A 170 -18.32 11.95 -3.63
C LEU A 170 -19.33 11.98 -4.80
N ALA A 171 -19.36 13.06 -5.58
CA ALA A 171 -20.20 13.16 -6.77
C ALA A 171 -19.75 12.19 -7.87
N HIS A 172 -18.44 11.95 -8.02
CA HIS A 172 -17.90 10.91 -8.89
C HIS A 172 -18.35 9.52 -8.43
N GLU A 173 -18.19 9.19 -7.14
CA GLU A 173 -18.64 7.91 -6.58
C GLU A 173 -20.15 7.66 -6.79
N PHE A 174 -20.97 8.69 -6.57
CA PHE A 174 -22.40 8.63 -6.88
C PHE A 174 -22.70 8.62 -8.38
N GLY A 175 -21.79 9.14 -9.19
CA GLY A 175 -21.82 9.15 -10.65
C GLY A 175 -21.81 7.76 -11.27
N HIS A 176 -21.32 6.74 -10.58
CA HIS A 176 -21.53 5.35 -11.00
C HIS A 176 -23.00 4.89 -10.93
N PHE A 177 -23.89 5.69 -10.34
CA PHE A 177 -25.25 5.27 -9.96
C PHE A 177 -26.39 6.22 -10.32
N SER A 178 -26.09 7.41 -10.85
CA SER A 178 -27.03 8.53 -11.08
C SER A 178 -28.08 8.36 -12.20
N GLN A 179 -28.09 7.27 -12.98
CA GLN A 179 -28.99 7.13 -14.13
C GLN A 179 -29.58 5.73 -14.33
N SER A 180 -30.80 5.64 -14.86
CA SER A 180 -31.50 4.38 -15.16
C SER A 180 -30.75 3.49 -16.16
N SER A 181 -30.05 4.10 -17.11
CA SER A 181 -29.19 3.42 -18.10
C SER A 181 -28.00 2.71 -17.45
N MET A 182 -27.56 3.18 -16.27
CA MET A 182 -26.40 2.66 -15.55
C MET A 182 -26.71 1.57 -14.52
N ARG A 183 -27.99 1.33 -14.17
CA ARG A 183 -28.36 0.10 -13.44
C ARG A 183 -27.75 -1.13 -14.12
N LEU A 184 -27.70 -1.08 -15.44
CA LEU A 184 -27.12 -2.09 -16.32
C LEU A 184 -25.60 -2.26 -16.11
N GLY A 185 -24.86 -1.18 -15.91
CA GLY A 185 -23.42 -1.21 -15.55
C GLY A 185 -23.18 -1.79 -14.15
N SER A 186 -24.00 -1.43 -13.16
CA SER A 186 -23.94 -2.06 -11.83
C SER A 186 -24.28 -3.56 -11.87
N TYR A 187 -25.24 -3.97 -12.72
CA TYR A 187 -25.54 -5.39 -12.96
C TYR A 187 -24.35 -6.14 -13.57
N VAL A 188 -23.63 -5.51 -14.50
CA VAL A 188 -22.40 -6.08 -15.08
C VAL A 188 -21.33 -6.29 -14.01
N TYR A 189 -21.14 -5.32 -13.11
CA TYR A 189 -20.17 -5.43 -12.02
C TYR A 189 -20.52 -6.56 -11.05
N VAL A 190 -21.78 -6.63 -10.62
CA VAL A 190 -22.29 -7.73 -9.78
C VAL A 190 -22.19 -9.08 -10.49
N ALA A 191 -22.52 -9.13 -11.79
CA ALA A 191 -22.42 -10.35 -12.58
C ALA A 191 -20.97 -10.83 -12.72
N ASN A 192 -20.03 -9.93 -13.00
CA ASN A 192 -18.60 -10.27 -13.05
C ASN A 192 -18.11 -10.79 -11.69
N GLY A 193 -18.51 -10.17 -10.57
CA GLY A 193 -18.17 -10.65 -9.23
C GLY A 193 -18.73 -12.05 -8.94
N VAL A 194 -20.00 -12.31 -9.29
CA VAL A 194 -20.62 -13.64 -9.15
C VAL A 194 -19.93 -14.67 -10.06
N ILE A 195 -19.60 -14.32 -11.30
CA ILE A 195 -18.91 -15.23 -12.22
C ILE A 195 -17.49 -15.54 -11.73
N ALA A 196 -16.73 -14.53 -11.31
CA ALA A 196 -15.41 -14.70 -10.74
C ALA A 196 -15.45 -15.62 -9.51
N ARG A 197 -16.48 -15.50 -8.66
CA ARG A 197 -16.72 -16.40 -7.52
C ARG A 197 -17.00 -17.83 -7.98
N ILE A 198 -17.92 -18.02 -8.92
CA ILE A 198 -18.26 -19.36 -9.46
C ILE A 198 -17.02 -20.05 -10.03
N VAL A 199 -16.18 -19.29 -10.74
CA VAL A 199 -14.95 -19.79 -11.36
C VAL A 199 -13.85 -20.07 -10.32
N GLY A 200 -13.64 -19.13 -9.39
CA GLY A 200 -12.55 -19.18 -8.41
C GLY A 200 -12.82 -20.06 -7.19
N HIS A 201 -14.07 -20.48 -6.96
CA HIS A 201 -14.40 -21.32 -5.81
C HIS A 201 -13.72 -22.70 -5.91
N ARG A 202 -12.77 -22.95 -5.00
CA ARG A 202 -12.16 -24.26 -4.75
C ARG A 202 -12.63 -24.77 -3.39
N GLY A 203 -13.63 -25.64 -3.41
CA GLY A 203 -14.32 -26.11 -2.22
C GLY A 203 -13.96 -27.54 -1.83
N TRP A 204 -14.73 -28.10 -0.89
CA TRP A 204 -14.60 -29.48 -0.41
C TRP A 204 -14.65 -30.54 -1.51
N LEU A 205 -15.28 -30.26 -2.65
CA LEU A 205 -15.26 -31.14 -3.83
C LEU A 205 -13.84 -31.37 -4.34
N ASP A 206 -13.03 -30.32 -4.45
CA ASP A 206 -11.65 -30.43 -4.96
C ASP A 206 -10.80 -31.23 -3.97
N THR A 207 -11.01 -31.03 -2.67
CA THR A 207 -10.39 -31.81 -1.59
C THR A 207 -10.83 -33.28 -1.65
N GLY A 208 -12.12 -33.56 -1.85
CA GLY A 208 -12.67 -34.91 -1.94
C GLY A 208 -12.21 -35.67 -3.18
N VAL A 209 -12.17 -35.01 -4.34
CA VAL A 209 -11.64 -35.57 -5.60
C VAL A 209 -10.15 -35.85 -5.48
N SER A 210 -9.39 -34.96 -4.85
CA SER A 210 -7.96 -35.14 -4.60
C SER A 210 -7.69 -36.29 -3.63
N ALA A 211 -8.50 -36.42 -2.57
CA ALA A 211 -8.44 -37.54 -1.63
C ALA A 211 -8.76 -38.87 -2.32
N LEU A 212 -9.82 -38.93 -3.14
CA LEU A 212 -10.20 -40.11 -3.90
C LEU A 212 -9.12 -40.53 -4.91
N SER A 213 -8.46 -39.55 -5.53
CA SER A 213 -7.36 -39.77 -6.49
C SER A 213 -6.08 -40.33 -5.85
N ARG A 214 -5.94 -40.24 -4.51
CA ARG A 214 -4.76 -40.66 -3.74
C ARG A 214 -5.02 -41.89 -2.86
N PHE A 215 -6.26 -42.39 -2.80
CA PHE A 215 -6.65 -43.43 -1.84
C PHE A 215 -6.19 -44.84 -2.25
N ASP A 216 -6.59 -45.33 -3.42
CA ASP A 216 -6.22 -46.66 -3.96
C ASP A 216 -6.28 -46.63 -5.50
N LEU A 217 -5.27 -47.19 -6.18
CA LEU A 217 -5.16 -47.30 -7.64
C LEU A 217 -6.42 -47.90 -8.31
N ARG A 218 -7.15 -48.78 -7.62
CA ARG A 218 -8.38 -49.42 -8.15
C ARG A 218 -9.56 -48.47 -8.30
N ILE A 219 -9.57 -47.36 -7.57
CA ILE A 219 -10.65 -46.37 -7.52
C ILE A 219 -10.15 -44.98 -7.95
N ALA A 220 -8.84 -44.74 -7.90
CA ALA A 220 -8.19 -43.48 -8.26
C ALA A 220 -8.52 -43.01 -9.69
N TRP A 221 -8.74 -43.94 -10.63
CA TRP A 221 -9.14 -43.59 -12.01
C TRP A 221 -10.48 -42.83 -12.07
N VAL A 222 -11.41 -43.06 -11.13
CA VAL A 222 -12.66 -42.29 -11.01
C VAL A 222 -12.36 -40.87 -10.56
N GLY A 223 -11.46 -40.71 -9.60
CA GLY A 223 -10.96 -39.41 -9.14
C GLY A 223 -10.25 -38.63 -10.26
N TRP A 224 -9.42 -39.29 -11.07
CA TRP A 224 -8.74 -38.66 -12.21
C TRP A 224 -9.71 -38.22 -13.30
N ILE A 225 -10.71 -39.03 -13.64
CA ILE A 225 -11.75 -38.67 -14.62
C ILE A 225 -12.58 -37.48 -14.10
N LEU A 226 -12.99 -37.53 -12.83
CA LEU A 226 -13.78 -36.46 -12.24
C LEU A 226 -12.98 -35.16 -12.11
N GLY A 227 -11.70 -35.25 -11.71
CA GLY A 227 -10.78 -34.13 -11.66
C GLY A 227 -10.53 -33.52 -13.04
N ALA A 228 -10.30 -34.34 -14.06
CA ALA A 228 -10.13 -33.88 -15.44
C ALA A 228 -11.39 -33.19 -15.97
N LEU A 229 -12.58 -33.66 -15.57
CA LEU A 229 -13.85 -33.05 -15.96
C LEU A 229 -14.11 -31.71 -15.25
N ILE A 230 -13.90 -31.65 -13.94
CA ILE A 230 -14.00 -30.40 -13.18
C ILE A 230 -13.02 -29.37 -13.74
N TRP A 231 -11.79 -29.79 -14.01
CA TRP A 231 -10.78 -28.96 -14.67
C TRP A 231 -11.24 -28.50 -16.07
N ALA A 232 -11.81 -29.38 -16.89
CA ALA A 232 -12.29 -29.04 -18.23
C ALA A 232 -13.42 -28.01 -18.20
N VAL A 233 -14.43 -28.21 -17.34
CA VAL A 233 -15.55 -27.27 -17.18
C VAL A 233 -15.05 -25.94 -16.64
N ARG A 234 -14.17 -25.95 -15.63
CA ARG A 234 -13.58 -24.73 -15.07
C ARG A 234 -12.75 -23.98 -16.11
N SER A 235 -11.93 -24.67 -16.91
CA SER A 235 -11.12 -24.07 -17.98
C SER A 235 -11.97 -23.37 -19.05
N VAL A 236 -13.13 -23.96 -19.40
CA VAL A 236 -14.07 -23.34 -20.34
C VAL A 236 -14.76 -22.13 -19.71
N LEU A 237 -15.20 -22.23 -18.45
CA LEU A 237 -15.81 -21.10 -17.73
C LEU A 237 -14.81 -19.95 -17.50
N GLU A 238 -13.55 -20.26 -17.16
CA GLU A 238 -12.44 -19.31 -17.03
C GLU A 238 -12.17 -18.59 -18.35
N THR A 239 -12.14 -19.32 -19.46
CA THR A 239 -11.89 -18.73 -20.78
C THR A 239 -13.06 -17.87 -21.23
N LEU A 240 -14.29 -18.32 -20.99
CA LEU A 240 -15.49 -17.53 -21.28
C LEU A 240 -15.51 -16.25 -20.44
N PHE A 241 -15.14 -16.34 -19.16
CA PHE A 241 -14.95 -15.19 -18.28
C PHE A 241 -13.87 -14.24 -18.78
N LEU A 242 -12.71 -14.74 -19.22
CA LEU A 242 -11.64 -13.91 -19.79
C LEU A 242 -12.10 -13.18 -21.06
N VAL A 243 -12.81 -13.86 -21.96
CA VAL A 243 -13.38 -13.25 -23.17
C VAL A 243 -14.42 -12.19 -22.80
N MET A 244 -15.24 -12.42 -21.77
CA MET A 244 -16.19 -11.43 -21.24
C MET A 244 -15.51 -10.25 -20.55
N ALA A 245 -14.41 -10.48 -19.86
CA ALA A 245 -13.69 -9.46 -19.11
C ALA A 245 -13.09 -8.38 -20.03
N LEU A 246 -12.76 -8.73 -21.29
CA LEU A 246 -12.20 -7.79 -22.27
C LEU A 246 -13.12 -6.58 -22.56
N PRO A 247 -14.38 -6.76 -23.03
CA PRO A 247 -15.29 -5.63 -23.23
C PRO A 247 -15.73 -4.99 -21.91
N ALA A 248 -15.77 -5.75 -20.81
CA ALA A 248 -16.10 -5.21 -19.49
C ALA A 248 -15.07 -4.17 -19.03
N ARG A 249 -13.78 -4.37 -19.29
CA ARG A 249 -12.73 -3.38 -18.99
C ARG A 249 -12.88 -2.08 -19.78
N ALA A 250 -13.19 -2.19 -21.07
CA ALA A 250 -13.48 -1.02 -21.90
C ALA A 250 -14.71 -0.25 -21.40
N LEU A 251 -15.74 -0.98 -20.93
CA LEU A 251 -16.90 -0.40 -20.28
C LEU A 251 -16.54 0.31 -18.97
N THR A 252 -15.72 -0.27 -18.10
CA THR A 252 -15.25 0.36 -16.86
C THR A 252 -14.59 1.71 -17.14
N ARG A 253 -13.68 1.79 -18.13
CA ARG A 253 -13.07 3.07 -18.54
C ARG A 253 -14.10 4.12 -18.97
N GLN A 254 -15.14 3.70 -19.68
CA GLN A 254 -16.23 4.61 -20.09
C GLN A 254 -17.13 5.01 -18.91
N MET A 255 -17.30 4.12 -17.92
CA MET A 255 -17.98 4.43 -16.66
C MET A 255 -17.22 5.49 -15.87
N GLU A 256 -15.87 5.44 -15.89
CA GLU A 256 -15.04 6.45 -15.22
C GLU A 256 -15.19 7.84 -15.83
N PHE A 257 -15.05 7.95 -17.16
CA PHE A 257 -15.24 9.24 -17.83
C PHE A 257 -16.65 9.80 -17.65
N HIS A 258 -17.65 8.92 -17.54
CA HIS A 258 -19.03 9.34 -17.27
C HIS A 258 -19.20 9.79 -15.82
N ALA A 259 -18.67 9.07 -14.84
CA ALA A 259 -18.68 9.47 -13.43
C ALA A 259 -17.95 10.81 -13.23
N ASP A 260 -16.85 11.03 -13.95
CA ASP A 260 -16.17 12.33 -14.01
C ASP A 260 -17.11 13.42 -14.51
N LYS A 261 -17.87 13.17 -15.59
CA LYS A 261 -18.86 14.13 -16.12
C LYS A 261 -19.99 14.43 -15.15
N VAL A 262 -20.41 13.45 -14.35
CA VAL A 262 -21.40 13.66 -13.28
C VAL A 262 -20.81 14.50 -12.15
N ALA A 263 -19.55 14.29 -11.77
CA ALA A 263 -18.88 15.19 -10.83
C ALA A 263 -18.80 16.62 -11.38
N VAL A 264 -18.39 16.77 -12.64
CA VAL A 264 -18.32 18.07 -13.33
C VAL A 264 -19.67 18.79 -13.35
N SER A 265 -20.78 18.07 -13.50
CA SER A 265 -22.11 18.69 -13.50
C SER A 265 -22.51 19.29 -12.14
N VAL A 266 -21.80 18.94 -11.06
CA VAL A 266 -22.11 19.39 -9.69
C VAL A 266 -21.04 20.32 -9.12
N THR A 267 -19.78 20.17 -9.52
CA THR A 267 -18.64 20.91 -8.95
C THR A 267 -17.84 21.73 -9.96
N GLY A 268 -18.02 21.50 -11.26
CA GLY A 268 -17.14 22.03 -12.30
C GLY A 268 -15.96 21.10 -12.61
N SER A 269 -15.20 21.46 -13.64
CA SER A 269 -14.13 20.65 -14.24
C SER A 269 -12.85 20.58 -13.43
N ASP A 270 -12.60 21.51 -12.51
CA ASP A 270 -11.31 21.66 -11.82
C ASP A 270 -11.28 20.90 -10.49
N SER A 271 -12.35 20.96 -9.67
CA SER A 271 -12.36 20.38 -8.31
C SER A 271 -12.02 18.88 -8.29
N LEU A 272 -12.47 18.11 -9.28
CA LEU A 272 -12.12 16.69 -9.39
C LEU A 272 -10.64 16.47 -9.70
N ILE A 273 -10.07 17.31 -10.58
CA ILE A 273 -8.66 17.24 -11.00
C ILE A 273 -7.74 17.69 -9.87
N HIS A 274 -8.17 18.69 -9.12
CA HIS A 274 -7.51 19.18 -7.92
C HIS A 274 -7.48 18.11 -6.83
N ALA A 275 -8.62 17.42 -6.61
CA ALA A 275 -8.68 16.28 -5.70
C ALA A 275 -7.68 15.20 -6.13
N LEU A 276 -7.76 14.75 -7.40
CA LEU A 276 -6.87 13.77 -8.01
C LEU A 276 -5.38 14.06 -7.79
N HIS A 277 -4.99 15.34 -7.93
CA HIS A 277 -3.61 15.78 -7.74
C HIS A 277 -3.14 15.61 -6.30
N LYS A 278 -4.03 15.82 -5.32
CA LYS A 278 -3.72 15.72 -3.88
C LYS A 278 -3.70 14.28 -3.36
N LEU A 279 -4.45 13.36 -3.96
CA LEU A 279 -4.67 12.02 -3.39
C LEU A 279 -3.37 11.23 -3.17
N GLY A 280 -2.45 11.23 -4.13
CA GLY A 280 -1.19 10.49 -4.01
C GLY A 280 -0.31 11.01 -2.86
N PHE A 281 -0.28 12.33 -2.67
CA PHE A 281 0.42 12.96 -1.55
C PHE A 281 -0.26 12.67 -0.20
N ALA A 282 -1.58 12.74 -0.16
CA ALA A 282 -2.37 12.44 1.04
C ALA A 282 -2.17 11.00 1.52
N GLU A 283 -2.10 10.05 0.60
CA GLU A 283 -1.84 8.64 0.88
C GLU A 283 -0.42 8.40 1.40
N ARG A 284 0.58 9.03 0.76
CA ARG A 284 1.97 8.96 1.25
C ARG A 284 2.08 9.51 2.67
N ALA A 285 1.38 10.61 2.97
CA ALA A 285 1.33 11.18 4.31
C ALA A 285 0.61 10.26 5.30
N LEU A 286 -0.49 9.61 4.90
CA LEU A 286 -1.20 8.66 5.76
C LEU A 286 -0.32 7.45 6.07
N ARG A 287 0.37 6.90 5.07
CA ARG A 287 1.30 5.78 5.26
C ARG A 287 2.43 6.14 6.23
N GLU A 288 3.03 7.32 6.07
CA GLU A 288 4.06 7.82 7.00
C GLU A 288 3.51 7.97 8.44
N ALA A 289 2.32 8.55 8.58
CA ALA A 289 1.64 8.67 9.86
C ALA A 289 1.29 7.31 10.50
N THR A 290 0.81 6.34 9.72
CA THR A 290 0.55 4.98 10.24
C THR A 290 1.81 4.29 10.71
N GLY A 291 2.95 4.50 10.02
CA GLY A 291 4.25 3.99 10.46
C GLY A 291 4.69 4.61 11.78
N GLU A 292 4.56 5.93 11.92
CA GLU A 292 4.88 6.70 13.12
C GLU A 292 3.99 6.28 14.32
N VAL A 293 2.68 6.11 14.08
CA VAL A 293 1.73 5.62 15.10
C VAL A 293 2.04 4.19 15.52
N ALA A 294 2.35 3.30 14.56
CA ALA A 294 2.74 1.94 14.86
C ALA A 294 4.03 1.89 15.68
N GLU A 295 5.00 2.78 15.40
CA GLU A 295 6.22 2.92 16.17
C GLU A 295 5.94 3.41 17.60
N ARG A 296 5.17 4.49 17.77
CA ARG A 296 4.76 4.96 19.10
C ARG A 296 4.08 3.88 19.92
N LEU A 297 3.16 3.14 19.30
CA LEU A 297 2.44 2.06 19.98
C LEU A 297 3.40 0.99 20.49
N ARG A 298 4.37 0.61 19.67
CA ARG A 298 5.42 -0.33 20.07
C ARG A 298 6.29 0.21 21.21
N ASN A 299 6.35 1.54 21.38
CA ASN A 299 7.06 2.24 22.46
C ASN A 299 6.18 2.45 23.71
N GLY A 300 5.00 1.85 23.76
CA GLY A 300 4.04 1.99 24.86
C GLY A 300 3.31 3.33 24.88
N ARG A 301 3.35 4.11 23.79
CA ARG A 301 2.63 5.38 23.65
C ARG A 301 1.48 5.23 22.66
N VAL A 302 0.29 5.62 23.06
CA VAL A 302 -0.90 5.45 22.22
C VAL A 302 -1.25 6.77 21.55
N ALA A 303 -1.34 6.77 20.22
CA ALA A 303 -1.76 7.94 19.47
C ALA A 303 -3.29 8.06 19.49
N VAL A 304 -3.80 9.21 19.91
CA VAL A 304 -5.24 9.45 20.03
C VAL A 304 -5.89 9.88 18.70
N ASP A 305 -5.07 10.40 17.78
CA ASP A 305 -5.54 11.02 16.53
C ASP A 305 -4.56 10.77 15.37
N LEU A 306 -4.82 9.72 14.59
CA LEU A 306 -4.02 9.37 13.41
C LEU A 306 -3.97 10.51 12.37
N PHE A 307 -5.03 11.31 12.27
CA PHE A 307 -5.12 12.37 11.25
C PHE A 307 -4.30 13.60 11.63
N ALA A 308 -4.03 13.81 12.92
CA ALA A 308 -3.06 14.82 13.35
C ALA A 308 -1.64 14.43 12.91
N HIS A 309 -1.30 13.13 13.05
CA HIS A 309 -0.04 12.59 12.51
C HIS A 309 0.02 12.68 10.99
N GLN A 310 -1.10 12.43 10.28
CA GLN A 310 -1.15 12.63 8.83
C GLN A 310 -0.87 14.08 8.44
N THR A 311 -1.43 15.07 9.14
CA THR A 311 -1.17 16.49 8.88
C THR A 311 0.30 16.85 9.14
N ALA A 312 0.89 16.33 10.23
CA ALA A 312 2.31 16.51 10.52
C ALA A 312 3.20 15.85 9.45
N ALA A 313 2.83 14.64 9.00
CA ALA A 313 3.53 13.92 7.95
C ALA A 313 3.48 14.67 6.61
N MET A 314 2.37 15.32 6.25
CA MET A 314 2.31 16.19 5.07
C MET A 314 3.35 17.32 5.12
N GLU A 315 3.52 17.95 6.28
CA GLU A 315 4.50 19.01 6.46
C GLU A 315 5.94 18.46 6.42
N ASN A 316 6.19 17.33 7.07
CA ASN A 316 7.48 16.64 7.03
C ASN A 316 7.86 16.22 5.61
N LEU A 317 6.89 15.78 4.81
CA LEU A 317 7.07 15.42 3.41
C LEU A 317 7.48 16.62 2.55
N ARG A 318 6.82 17.78 2.71
CA ARG A 318 7.18 19.01 1.99
C ARG A 318 8.61 19.45 2.29
N ARG A 319 9.00 19.34 3.56
CA ARG A 319 10.36 19.64 4.00
C ARG A 319 11.36 18.65 3.45
N ARG A 320 11.11 17.34 3.59
CA ARG A 320 11.99 16.27 3.13
C ARG A 320 12.22 16.32 1.62
N ASP A 321 11.17 16.54 0.85
CA ASP A 321 11.22 16.56 -0.61
C ASP A 321 11.59 17.95 -1.17
N MET A 322 11.83 18.94 -0.30
CA MET A 322 12.19 20.32 -0.65
C MET A 322 11.23 20.99 -1.64
N ASP A 323 9.95 20.67 -1.48
CA ASP A 323 8.87 21.18 -2.30
C ASP A 323 7.72 21.70 -1.41
N PRO A 324 7.67 23.02 -1.15
CA PRO A 324 6.59 23.60 -0.36
C PRO A 324 5.24 23.53 -1.09
N THR A 325 5.25 23.27 -2.40
CA THR A 325 4.04 23.15 -3.22
C THR A 325 3.51 21.72 -3.28
N LEU A 326 4.18 20.75 -2.66
CA LEU A 326 3.73 19.36 -2.66
C LEU A 326 2.35 19.21 -2.00
N GLY A 327 1.42 18.61 -2.75
CA GLY A 327 0.00 18.52 -2.36
C GLY A 327 -0.77 19.84 -2.39
N THR A 328 -0.18 20.91 -2.94
CA THR A 328 -0.88 22.15 -3.27
C THR A 328 -1.21 22.17 -4.75
N VAL A 329 -2.36 22.72 -5.09
CA VAL A 329 -2.81 22.73 -6.48
C VAL A 329 -2.34 24.00 -7.17
N PRO A 330 -1.80 23.91 -8.41
CA PRO A 330 -1.44 25.08 -9.20
C PRO A 330 -2.62 26.05 -9.37
N ALA A 331 -2.33 27.36 -9.35
CA ALA A 331 -3.37 28.36 -9.56
C ALA A 331 -3.95 28.24 -10.99
N VAL A 332 -5.28 28.19 -11.11
CA VAL A 332 -5.96 28.10 -12.41
C VAL A 332 -5.83 29.45 -13.14
N PRO A 333 -5.17 29.50 -14.32
CA PRO A 333 -5.03 30.74 -15.08
C PRO A 333 -6.37 31.16 -15.71
N ALA A 334 -6.45 32.42 -16.16
CA ALA A 334 -7.68 32.99 -16.76
C ALA A 334 -8.24 32.19 -17.97
N SER A 335 -7.39 31.39 -18.63
CA SER A 335 -7.79 30.39 -19.65
C SER A 335 -7.81 28.98 -19.04
N GLY A 336 -8.70 28.74 -18.09
CA GLY A 336 -8.79 27.48 -17.35
C GLY A 336 -9.00 26.24 -18.24
N SER A 337 -9.63 26.39 -19.42
CA SER A 337 -9.88 25.30 -20.35
C SER A 337 -8.62 24.68 -20.96
N SER A 338 -7.54 25.45 -21.12
CA SER A 338 -6.25 24.98 -21.66
C SER A 338 -5.25 24.59 -20.58
N HIS A 339 -5.54 24.87 -19.30
CA HIS A 339 -4.67 24.49 -18.20
C HIS A 339 -4.71 22.97 -17.99
N ARG A 340 -3.54 22.34 -17.89
CA ARG A 340 -3.36 20.93 -17.56
C ARG A 340 -2.47 20.82 -16.32
N ILE A 341 -2.87 19.94 -15.40
CA ILE A 341 -2.14 19.63 -14.17
C ILE A 341 -1.33 18.35 -14.36
N PHE A 342 -1.86 17.41 -15.12
CA PHE A 342 -1.21 16.12 -15.38
C PHE A 342 -0.49 16.14 -16.73
N ASP A 343 0.72 15.60 -16.74
CA ASP A 343 1.53 15.44 -17.95
C ASP A 343 1.20 14.10 -18.63
N GLU A 344 1.57 13.93 -19.91
CA GLU A 344 1.37 12.67 -20.66
C GLU A 344 2.10 11.46 -20.04
N ASP A 345 3.04 11.72 -19.13
CA ASP A 345 3.85 10.72 -18.41
C ASP A 345 3.28 10.33 -17.04
N ASP A 346 2.14 10.92 -16.64
CA ASP A 346 1.47 10.53 -15.40
C ASP A 346 0.81 9.15 -15.53
N VAL A 347 1.48 8.17 -14.92
CA VAL A 347 1.05 6.78 -14.88
C VAL A 347 -0.24 6.61 -14.06
N ALA A 348 -1.00 5.56 -14.38
CA ALA A 348 -2.17 5.12 -13.63
C ALA A 348 -1.89 4.98 -12.11
N PRO A 349 -2.93 5.15 -11.26
CA PRO A 349 -2.77 5.57 -9.88
C PRO A 349 -2.17 4.51 -8.96
N LEU A 350 -1.38 4.95 -7.97
CA LEU A 350 -0.86 4.12 -6.87
C LEU A 350 -1.94 3.72 -5.85
N LEU A 351 -3.13 4.33 -5.91
CA LEU A 351 -4.22 4.09 -4.96
C LEU A 351 -5.08 2.90 -5.40
N ALA A 352 -5.31 1.96 -4.49
CA ALA A 352 -6.07 0.73 -4.76
C ALA A 352 -7.44 1.00 -5.40
N MET A 353 -8.18 2.02 -4.94
CA MET A 353 -9.50 2.33 -5.54
C MET A 353 -9.38 2.88 -6.98
N TRP A 354 -8.28 3.57 -7.34
CA TRP A 354 -8.09 4.16 -8.68
C TRP A 354 -7.21 3.31 -9.60
N SER A 355 -6.68 2.18 -9.12
CA SER A 355 -5.75 1.28 -9.82
C SER A 355 -6.30 0.68 -11.14
N THR A 356 -7.63 0.69 -11.31
CA THR A 356 -8.31 0.21 -12.53
C THR A 356 -8.84 1.34 -13.42
N HIS A 357 -8.61 2.60 -13.03
CA HIS A 357 -9.12 3.77 -13.74
C HIS A 357 -8.18 4.18 -14.91
N PRO A 358 -8.68 4.92 -15.91
CA PRO A 358 -7.83 5.56 -16.91
C PRO A 358 -6.79 6.50 -16.29
N SER A 359 -5.74 6.85 -17.04
CA SER A 359 -4.72 7.82 -16.61
C SER A 359 -5.35 9.15 -16.19
N HIS A 360 -4.71 9.84 -15.23
CA HIS A 360 -5.17 11.15 -14.76
C HIS A 360 -5.22 12.18 -15.90
N GLU A 361 -4.27 12.14 -16.83
CA GLU A 361 -4.26 12.97 -18.05
C GLU A 361 -5.52 12.75 -18.90
N ALA A 362 -5.88 11.49 -19.18
CA ALA A 362 -7.07 11.17 -19.96
C ALA A 362 -8.36 11.62 -19.25
N ARG A 363 -8.39 11.53 -17.92
CA ARG A 363 -9.52 11.97 -17.10
C ARG A 363 -9.62 13.49 -17.06
N GLU A 364 -8.51 14.19 -16.94
CA GLU A 364 -8.46 15.66 -17.05
C GLU A 364 -8.93 16.14 -18.42
N ALA A 365 -8.46 15.50 -19.50
CA ALA A 365 -8.90 15.81 -20.86
C ALA A 365 -10.42 15.61 -21.03
N SER A 366 -10.96 14.52 -20.47
CA SER A 366 -12.41 14.27 -20.46
C SER A 366 -13.16 15.31 -19.63
N ALA A 367 -12.78 15.54 -18.37
CA ALA A 367 -13.44 16.44 -17.44
C ALA A 367 -13.48 17.89 -17.95
N LYS A 368 -12.42 18.35 -18.64
CA LYS A 368 -12.31 19.70 -19.22
C LYS A 368 -12.89 19.85 -20.63
N THR A 369 -13.57 18.84 -21.17
CA THR A 369 -14.17 18.90 -22.53
C THR A 369 -15.67 18.54 -22.54
N PRO A 370 -16.62 19.50 -22.56
CA PRO A 370 -16.41 20.94 -22.46
C PRO A 370 -15.98 21.36 -21.05
N TYR A 371 -15.38 22.54 -20.94
CA TYR A 371 -14.85 23.09 -19.70
C TYR A 371 -15.91 23.90 -18.95
N PHE A 372 -16.06 23.63 -17.66
CA PHE A 372 -16.88 24.42 -16.74
C PHE A 372 -16.03 24.82 -15.53
N PRO A 373 -15.87 26.11 -15.23
CA PRO A 373 -15.06 26.53 -14.09
C PRO A 373 -15.70 26.11 -12.77
N SER A 374 -14.86 25.73 -11.81
CA SER A 374 -15.30 25.34 -10.46
C SER A 374 -15.43 26.55 -9.53
N HIS A 375 -16.18 26.41 -8.44
CA HIS A 375 -16.42 27.49 -7.47
C HIS A 375 -15.26 27.73 -6.49
N PHE A 376 -14.43 26.70 -6.24
CA PHE A 376 -13.26 26.72 -5.37
C PHE A 376 -13.54 27.09 -3.91
N ASP A 377 -14.48 26.38 -3.27
CA ASP A 377 -14.66 26.46 -1.81
C ASP A 377 -13.46 25.83 -1.07
N SER A 378 -12.60 26.69 -0.53
CA SER A 378 -11.36 26.32 0.14
C SER A 378 -11.51 25.91 1.60
N ARG A 379 -12.74 25.90 2.15
CA ARG A 379 -13.00 25.38 3.50
C ARG A 379 -12.52 23.93 3.60
N PRO A 380 -11.99 23.48 4.75
CA PRO A 380 -11.51 22.12 4.89
C PRO A 380 -12.66 21.12 4.82
N GLY A 381 -12.39 19.90 4.34
CA GLY A 381 -13.39 18.82 4.28
C GLY A 381 -14.04 18.52 5.63
N TRP A 382 -13.35 18.77 6.74
CA TRP A 382 -13.87 18.65 8.11
C TRP A 382 -15.13 19.48 8.39
N VAL A 383 -15.40 20.52 7.59
CA VAL A 383 -16.62 21.35 7.65
C VAL A 383 -17.88 20.58 7.27
N ILE A 384 -17.84 19.28 6.97
CA ILE A 384 -19.06 18.46 6.84
C ILE A 384 -19.45 17.76 8.14
N PHE A 385 -18.58 17.71 9.14
CA PHE A 385 -18.82 17.08 10.43
C PHE A 385 -19.36 18.08 11.46
N ASP A 386 -20.23 17.62 12.34
CA ASP A 386 -20.72 18.37 13.50
C ASP A 386 -19.69 18.31 14.65
N ASP A 387 -19.07 17.14 14.84
CA ASP A 387 -17.97 16.92 15.80
C ASP A 387 -16.84 16.14 15.09
N PRO A 388 -15.88 16.83 14.46
CA PRO A 388 -14.79 16.19 13.72
C PRO A 388 -13.84 15.44 14.65
N ASP A 389 -13.58 15.94 15.86
CA ASP A 389 -12.63 15.34 16.79
C ASP A 389 -13.12 13.99 17.31
N ARG A 390 -14.43 13.88 17.58
CA ARG A 390 -15.04 12.60 17.94
C ARG A 390 -14.95 11.57 16.82
N ALA A 391 -15.19 11.97 15.56
CA ALA A 391 -15.08 11.08 14.41
C ALA A 391 -13.62 10.60 14.22
N ARG A 392 -12.65 11.51 14.32
CA ARG A 392 -11.21 11.22 14.24
C ARG A 392 -10.76 10.22 15.30
N ARG A 393 -11.13 10.43 16.56
CA ARG A 393 -10.83 9.51 17.67
C ARG A 393 -11.49 8.14 17.48
N ALA A 394 -12.75 8.10 17.08
CA ALA A 394 -13.48 6.84 16.88
C ALA A 394 -12.83 5.97 15.78
N VAL A 395 -12.45 6.58 14.66
CA VAL A 395 -11.77 5.88 13.57
C VAL A 395 -10.35 5.48 13.96
N THR A 396 -9.61 6.34 14.68
CA THR A 396 -8.27 6.00 15.18
C THR A 396 -8.32 4.81 16.15
N ALA A 397 -9.27 4.82 17.09
CA ALA A 397 -9.51 3.71 18.01
C ALA A 397 -9.81 2.41 17.26
N SER A 398 -10.75 2.45 16.30
CA SER A 398 -11.08 1.29 15.48
C SER A 398 -9.88 0.78 14.69
N PHE A 399 -9.07 1.68 14.12
CA PHE A 399 -7.86 1.32 13.39
C PHE A 399 -6.85 0.61 14.30
N LEU A 400 -6.59 1.15 15.48
CA LEU A 400 -5.65 0.59 16.46
C LEU A 400 -6.09 -0.78 16.98
N THR A 401 -7.38 -0.94 17.29
CA THR A 401 -7.92 -2.23 17.72
C THR A 401 -7.87 -3.28 16.60
N THR A 402 -8.22 -2.92 15.37
CA THR A 402 -8.27 -3.88 14.25
C THR A 402 -6.89 -4.29 13.74
N HIS A 403 -5.92 -3.35 13.68
CA HIS A 403 -4.63 -3.60 13.04
C HIS A 403 -3.50 -3.92 14.04
N PHE A 404 -3.67 -3.57 15.31
CA PHE A 404 -2.63 -3.73 16.33
C PHE A 404 -3.13 -4.37 17.63
N ASP A 405 -4.35 -4.92 17.65
CA ASP A 405 -4.95 -5.59 18.81
C ASP A 405 -4.93 -4.74 20.10
N VAL A 406 -4.96 -3.40 19.98
CA VAL A 406 -4.95 -2.49 21.14
C VAL A 406 -6.31 -2.50 21.82
N PRO A 407 -6.37 -2.79 23.13
CA PRO A 407 -7.65 -2.84 23.83
C PRO A 407 -8.22 -1.42 24.04
N PRO A 408 -9.55 -1.24 24.01
CA PRO A 408 -10.17 0.09 23.98
C PRO A 408 -9.88 0.99 25.19
N ASP A 409 -9.50 0.40 26.32
CA ASP A 409 -9.16 1.06 27.58
C ASP A 409 -7.74 1.63 27.61
N ALA A 410 -6.82 1.11 26.79
CA ALA A 410 -5.46 1.65 26.63
C ALA A 410 -5.41 2.96 25.83
N LEU A 411 -6.51 3.34 25.16
CA LEU A 411 -6.65 4.56 24.37
C LEU A 411 -6.82 5.84 25.22
N ALA A 412 -6.77 5.72 26.56
CA ALA A 412 -6.94 6.83 27.49
C ALA A 412 -5.63 7.60 27.82
N ASP A 413 -4.46 7.08 27.45
CA ASP A 413 -3.19 7.78 27.61
C ASP A 413 -2.99 8.81 26.47
N GLU A 414 -2.99 10.09 26.83
CA GLU A 414 -2.91 11.22 25.90
C GLU A 414 -1.44 11.54 25.54
N ASP A 415 -0.93 11.02 24.42
CA ASP A 415 0.18 11.67 23.72
C ASP A 415 -0.38 12.42 22.50
N THR A 416 -0.55 13.74 22.65
CA THR A 416 -1.05 14.64 21.60
C THR A 416 0.08 15.22 20.73
N THR A 417 1.34 14.84 20.96
CA THR A 417 2.47 15.43 20.22
C THR A 417 2.62 14.81 18.83
N ALA A 418 1.80 15.28 17.90
CA ALA A 418 2.02 15.03 16.47
C ALA A 418 3.28 15.77 16.02
N GLY A 419 4.28 15.02 15.54
CA GLY A 419 5.48 15.55 14.87
C GLY A 419 6.25 16.60 15.66
N ALA A 420 6.93 16.21 16.75
CA ALA A 420 8.05 17.00 17.26
C ALA A 420 9.01 17.29 16.09
N GLY A 421 9.29 18.57 15.83
CA GLY A 421 10.06 18.97 14.65
C GLY A 421 11.42 18.29 14.63
N VAL A 422 11.67 17.48 13.61
CA VAL A 422 12.97 16.82 13.40
C VAL A 422 13.91 17.88 12.83
N LEU A 423 15.00 18.21 13.54
CA LEU A 423 15.91 19.29 13.12
C LEU A 423 16.51 19.01 11.73
N ALA A 424 16.81 17.75 11.44
CA ALA A 424 17.28 17.30 10.13
C ALA A 424 16.31 17.58 8.96
N LEU A 425 15.04 17.88 9.26
CA LEU A 425 14.02 18.30 8.28
C LEU A 425 13.89 19.82 8.18
N GLU A 426 14.70 20.63 8.86
CA GLU A 426 14.64 22.07 8.65
C GLU A 426 15.02 22.43 7.20
N PRO A 427 14.31 23.39 6.55
CA PRO A 427 14.56 23.76 5.17
C PRO A 427 16.01 24.14 4.85
N ARG A 428 16.76 24.64 5.85
CA ARG A 428 18.17 25.02 5.70
C ARG A 428 19.07 23.84 5.32
N TYR A 429 18.72 22.61 5.72
CA TYR A 429 19.53 21.41 5.48
C TYR A 429 19.19 20.71 4.16
N LEU A 430 18.24 21.25 3.39
CA LEU A 430 17.81 20.72 2.09
C LEU A 430 17.32 19.25 2.12
N GLY A 431 17.09 18.66 3.30
CA GLY A 431 16.80 17.23 3.45
C GLY A 431 18.02 16.31 3.26
N LEU A 432 19.25 16.84 3.14
CA LEU A 432 20.47 16.08 2.87
C LEU A 432 20.65 14.88 3.82
N TYR A 433 20.50 15.13 5.12
CA TYR A 433 20.69 14.11 6.16
C TYR A 433 19.58 13.05 6.23
N THR A 434 18.51 13.19 5.44
CA THR A 434 17.49 12.14 5.29
C THR A 434 17.81 11.14 4.18
N VAL A 435 18.71 11.50 3.28
CA VAL A 435 19.07 10.69 2.10
C VAL A 435 20.51 10.19 2.14
N THR A 436 21.38 10.82 2.95
CA THR A 436 22.75 10.36 3.17
C THR A 436 22.95 9.85 4.59
N ASN A 437 23.54 8.66 4.73
CA ASN A 437 24.08 8.18 5.99
C ASN A 437 25.61 8.08 5.90
N ILE A 438 26.29 9.22 5.99
CA ILE A 438 27.76 9.27 5.83
C ILE A 438 28.51 8.59 6.97
N ALA A 439 27.93 8.54 8.17
CA ALA A 439 28.49 7.85 9.31
C ALA A 439 28.62 6.32 9.09
N ALA A 440 27.72 5.74 8.31
CA ALA A 440 27.71 4.29 8.06
C ALA A 440 28.79 3.80 7.09
N THR A 441 29.50 4.68 6.38
CA THR A 441 30.43 4.29 5.30
C THR A 441 31.89 4.34 5.68
N VAL A 442 32.23 4.89 6.84
CA VAL A 442 33.61 5.05 7.30
C VAL A 442 33.86 4.22 8.56
N GLU A 443 35.07 3.68 8.68
CA GLU A 443 35.51 2.91 9.85
C GLU A 443 35.94 3.83 10.99
N ASP A 444 36.60 4.94 10.65
CA ASP A 444 37.11 5.93 11.60
C ASP A 444 36.22 7.19 11.58
N PRO A 445 35.78 7.73 12.73
CA PRO A 445 35.03 8.98 12.79
C PRO A 445 35.83 10.17 12.27
N ASP A 446 37.17 10.15 12.32
CA ASP A 446 38.00 11.23 11.78
C ASP A 446 37.86 11.35 10.26
N ASP A 447 37.53 10.24 9.56
CA ASP A 447 37.25 10.26 8.12
C ASP A 447 35.96 11.03 7.78
N LEU A 448 35.09 11.32 8.76
CA LEU A 448 33.92 12.20 8.60
C LEU A 448 34.27 13.68 8.60
N LEU A 449 35.50 14.04 8.93
CA LEU A 449 35.99 15.40 9.09
C LEU A 449 37.15 15.70 8.13
N PRO A 450 36.97 15.54 6.80
CA PRO A 450 38.04 15.82 5.86
C PRO A 450 38.40 17.31 5.86
N ASP A 451 39.60 17.64 5.38
CA ASP A 451 40.01 19.03 5.15
C ASP A 451 39.01 19.75 4.23
N GLY A 452 38.51 20.90 4.67
CA GLY A 452 37.56 21.73 3.93
C GLY A 452 37.96 23.19 3.90
N ASP A 453 37.55 23.91 2.85
CA ASP A 453 37.64 25.38 2.82
C ASP A 453 36.53 25.98 3.69
N PRO A 454 36.87 26.59 4.83
CA PRO A 454 35.88 27.11 5.77
C PRO A 454 35.12 28.37 5.27
N ASP A 455 35.53 28.97 4.14
CA ASP A 455 34.79 30.03 3.44
C ASP A 455 34.04 29.53 2.20
N GLY A 456 34.06 28.22 1.95
CA GLY A 456 33.28 27.61 0.87
C GLY A 456 31.77 27.68 1.12
N PRO A 457 30.96 27.44 0.07
CA PRO A 457 29.50 27.50 0.18
C PRO A 457 28.93 26.39 1.09
N PHE A 458 27.88 26.72 1.84
CA PHE A 458 27.07 25.78 2.63
C PHE A 458 25.67 25.72 2.01
N TYR A 459 25.17 24.51 1.76
CA TYR A 459 23.82 24.27 1.21
C TYR A 459 23.48 25.14 -0.02
N ASP A 460 24.30 25.03 -1.07
CA ASP A 460 24.14 25.83 -2.29
C ASP A 460 22.99 25.37 -3.21
N ASP A 461 22.67 26.22 -4.20
CA ASP A 461 21.63 25.94 -5.19
C ASP A 461 21.94 24.67 -6.02
N GLU A 462 23.22 24.34 -6.19
CA GLU A 462 23.64 23.16 -6.96
C GLU A 462 23.30 21.86 -6.22
N LEU A 463 23.56 21.81 -4.92
CA LEU A 463 23.15 20.73 -4.04
C LEU A 463 21.62 20.61 -4.00
N ALA A 464 20.90 21.73 -3.92
CA ALA A 464 19.44 21.74 -3.95
C ALA A 464 18.88 21.13 -5.25
N VAL A 465 19.51 21.42 -6.41
CA VAL A 465 19.13 20.82 -7.69
C VAL A 465 19.38 19.30 -7.68
N ARG A 466 20.56 18.84 -7.24
CA ARG A 466 20.88 17.40 -7.16
C ARG A 466 19.92 16.64 -6.25
N LEU A 467 19.59 17.18 -5.07
CA LEU A 467 18.64 16.59 -4.13
C LEU A 467 17.24 16.47 -4.75
N LYS A 468 16.79 17.50 -5.48
CA LYS A 468 15.51 17.47 -6.21
C LYS A 468 15.50 16.44 -7.33
N GLU A 469 16.57 16.35 -8.11
CA GLU A 469 16.71 15.32 -9.15
C GLU A 469 16.66 13.91 -8.54
N ARG A 470 17.36 13.70 -7.42
CA ARG A 470 17.37 12.43 -6.70
C ARG A 470 15.99 12.08 -6.15
N ALA A 471 15.27 13.05 -5.57
CA ALA A 471 13.90 12.84 -5.08
C ALA A 471 12.93 12.46 -6.20
N ARG A 472 13.05 13.07 -7.39
CA ARG A 472 12.29 12.70 -8.59
C ARG A 472 12.60 11.28 -9.05
N ALA A 473 13.88 10.94 -9.19
CA ALA A 473 14.32 9.60 -9.59
C ALA A 473 13.84 8.51 -8.59
N MET A 474 13.88 8.81 -7.29
CA MET A 474 13.37 7.91 -6.25
C MET A 474 11.85 7.73 -6.32
N THR A 475 11.12 8.81 -6.63
CA THR A 475 9.66 8.74 -6.84
C THR A 475 9.35 7.88 -8.07
N ASP A 476 10.07 8.08 -9.16
CA ASP A 476 9.94 7.28 -10.39
C ASP A 476 10.28 5.80 -10.18
N LEU A 477 11.34 5.49 -9.42
CA LEU A 477 11.66 4.11 -9.07
C LEU A 477 10.53 3.45 -8.27
N HIS A 478 10.02 4.11 -7.23
CA HIS A 478 8.90 3.58 -6.45
C HIS A 478 7.64 3.37 -7.32
N ARG A 479 7.37 4.29 -8.26
CA ARG A 479 6.26 4.14 -9.23
C ARG A 479 6.42 2.86 -10.04
N LEU A 480 7.60 2.59 -10.60
CA LEU A 480 7.83 1.39 -11.41
C LEU A 480 7.82 0.09 -10.57
N LEU A 481 8.41 0.12 -9.37
CA LEU A 481 8.43 -1.03 -8.47
C LEU A 481 7.02 -1.45 -8.01
N GLY A 482 6.08 -0.52 -7.90
CA GLY A 482 4.67 -0.83 -7.62
C GLY A 482 4.06 -1.83 -8.61
N PHE A 483 4.43 -1.75 -9.90
CA PHE A 483 3.99 -2.73 -10.91
C PHE A 483 4.67 -4.09 -10.75
N CYS A 484 5.96 -4.09 -10.37
CA CYS A 484 6.75 -5.31 -10.20
C CYS A 484 6.31 -6.12 -8.97
N MET A 485 5.94 -5.44 -7.88
CA MET A 485 5.55 -6.07 -6.61
C MET A 485 4.08 -6.50 -6.58
N GLY A 486 3.29 -6.12 -7.59
CA GLY A 486 1.85 -6.45 -7.66
C GLY A 486 0.96 -5.50 -6.86
N ASP A 487 1.54 -4.46 -6.25
CA ASP A 487 0.82 -3.40 -5.56
C ASP A 487 0.01 -2.53 -6.54
N ALA A 488 0.44 -2.47 -7.80
CA ALA A 488 -0.28 -1.84 -8.91
C ALA A 488 -0.46 -2.82 -10.08
N HIS A 489 -1.63 -2.80 -10.72
CA HIS A 489 -1.90 -3.65 -11.87
C HIS A 489 -1.26 -3.08 -13.13
N LEU A 490 -0.33 -3.82 -13.75
CA LEU A 490 0.23 -3.44 -15.06
C LEU A 490 -0.86 -3.60 -16.15
N PRO A 491 -1.23 -2.53 -16.87
CA PRO A 491 -2.20 -2.63 -17.94
C PRO A 491 -1.67 -3.50 -19.10
N PRO A 492 -2.55 -4.21 -19.84
CA PRO A 492 -2.14 -5.05 -20.96
C PRO A 492 -1.55 -4.25 -22.14
N GLU A 493 -1.85 -2.95 -22.24
CA GLU A 493 -1.20 -2.03 -23.18
C GLU A 493 0.19 -1.55 -22.71
N GLY A 494 0.64 -1.93 -21.51
CA GLY A 494 1.85 -1.39 -20.90
C GLY A 494 1.62 -0.04 -20.21
N VAL A 495 2.66 0.48 -19.58
CA VAL A 495 2.68 1.78 -18.89
C VAL A 495 3.44 2.78 -19.75
N ARG A 496 2.93 4.00 -19.90
CA ARG A 496 3.69 5.08 -20.50
C ARG A 496 4.59 5.73 -19.43
N PHE A 497 5.88 5.85 -19.69
CA PHE A 497 6.85 6.44 -18.77
C PHE A 497 7.89 7.23 -19.59
N HIS A 498 8.04 8.54 -19.31
CA HIS A 498 8.90 9.48 -20.05
C HIS A 498 8.77 9.38 -21.59
N GLY A 499 7.52 9.38 -22.08
CA GLY A 499 7.16 9.33 -23.50
C GLY A 499 7.27 7.95 -24.14
N GLN A 500 7.71 6.93 -23.40
CA GLN A 500 7.89 5.56 -23.91
C GLN A 500 6.82 4.61 -23.35
N GLN A 501 6.36 3.67 -24.17
CA GLN A 501 5.43 2.64 -23.73
C GLN A 501 6.21 1.40 -23.27
N LEU A 502 6.17 1.12 -21.97
CA LEU A 502 6.86 0.03 -21.30
C LEU A 502 5.92 -1.16 -21.09
N ASP A 503 6.33 -2.34 -21.53
CA ASP A 503 5.72 -3.63 -21.17
C ASP A 503 6.36 -4.20 -19.89
N GLY A 504 5.88 -5.35 -19.39
CA GLY A 504 6.32 -5.90 -18.10
C GLY A 504 7.83 -6.08 -17.98
N ASP A 505 8.49 -6.61 -19.01
CA ASP A 505 9.94 -6.78 -19.01
C ASP A 505 10.67 -5.43 -19.14
N ALA A 506 10.11 -4.47 -19.89
CA ALA A 506 10.67 -3.12 -20.01
C ALA A 506 10.55 -2.32 -18.71
N VAL A 507 9.45 -2.44 -17.96
CA VAL A 507 9.28 -1.82 -16.63
C VAL A 507 10.38 -2.31 -15.68
N LEU A 508 10.66 -3.62 -15.65
CA LEU A 508 11.70 -4.16 -14.77
C LEU A 508 13.10 -3.65 -15.16
N ARG A 509 13.41 -3.57 -16.46
CA ARG A 509 14.68 -3.01 -16.95
C ARG A 509 14.83 -1.53 -16.59
N GLU A 510 13.78 -0.76 -16.76
CA GLU A 510 13.79 0.67 -16.46
C GLU A 510 13.91 0.93 -14.95
N ALA A 511 13.20 0.16 -14.13
CA ALA A 511 13.35 0.20 -12.67
C ALA A 511 14.79 -0.14 -12.24
N ALA A 512 15.42 -1.14 -12.86
CA ALA A 512 16.82 -1.47 -12.60
C ALA A 512 17.77 -0.33 -13.02
N ALA A 513 17.53 0.30 -14.17
CA ALA A 513 18.33 1.44 -14.64
C ALA A 513 18.22 2.66 -13.71
N LEU A 514 17.00 3.01 -13.27
CA LEU A 514 16.78 4.08 -12.29
C LEU A 514 17.43 3.78 -10.93
N ARG A 515 17.38 2.53 -10.47
CA ARG A 515 18.08 2.11 -9.26
C ARG A 515 19.59 2.33 -9.41
N ASP A 516 20.18 1.90 -10.52
CA ASP A 516 21.63 2.05 -10.74
C ASP A 516 22.02 3.53 -10.86
N GLN A 517 21.16 4.35 -11.47
CA GLN A 517 21.32 5.81 -11.50
C GLN A 517 21.25 6.42 -10.09
N LEU A 518 20.29 6.00 -9.26
CA LEU A 518 20.17 6.46 -7.87
C LEU A 518 21.40 6.12 -7.05
N VAL A 519 22.03 4.95 -7.24
CA VAL A 519 23.29 4.60 -6.57
C VAL A 519 24.40 5.60 -6.91
N VAL A 520 24.50 6.03 -8.17
CA VAL A 520 25.48 7.05 -8.59
C VAL A 520 25.15 8.40 -7.96
N MET A 521 23.88 8.82 -7.99
CA MET A 521 23.42 10.08 -7.41
C MET A 521 23.66 10.14 -5.89
N ASP A 522 23.31 9.07 -5.18
CA ASP A 522 23.53 8.93 -3.74
C ASP A 522 25.04 8.99 -3.41
N GLY A 523 25.91 8.42 -4.26
CA GLY A 523 27.37 8.53 -4.12
C GLY A 523 27.90 9.97 -4.27
N VAL A 524 27.33 10.77 -5.18
CA VAL A 524 27.68 12.19 -5.31
C VAL A 524 27.19 12.99 -4.10
N LEU A 525 25.95 12.77 -3.67
CA LEU A 525 25.39 13.43 -2.48
C LEU A 525 26.16 13.07 -1.20
N HIS A 526 26.66 11.85 -1.12
CA HIS A 526 27.54 11.41 -0.04
C HIS A 526 28.83 12.23 0.02
N ALA A 527 29.49 12.43 -1.13
CA ALA A 527 30.69 13.26 -1.22
C ALA A 527 30.39 14.74 -0.90
N ASP A 528 29.24 15.26 -1.33
CA ASP A 528 28.80 16.61 -0.99
C ASP A 528 28.60 16.77 0.53
N ALA A 529 27.95 15.82 1.18
CA ALA A 529 27.73 15.82 2.63
C ALA A 529 29.05 15.77 3.41
N LEU A 530 30.00 14.93 2.99
CA LEU A 530 31.31 14.83 3.60
C LEU A 530 32.13 16.13 3.43
N ALA A 531 32.13 16.70 2.22
CA ALA A 531 32.80 17.97 1.94
C ALA A 531 32.19 19.13 2.75
N LEU A 532 30.86 19.17 2.87
CA LEU A 532 30.17 20.16 3.69
C LEU A 532 30.58 20.04 5.16
N ARG A 533 30.60 18.81 5.71
CA ARG A 533 31.03 18.56 7.09
C ARG A 533 32.48 18.97 7.35
N GLY A 534 33.38 18.69 6.41
CA GLY A 534 34.77 19.17 6.46
C GLY A 534 34.90 20.70 6.49
N ARG A 535 34.11 21.41 5.67
CA ARG A 535 34.06 22.89 5.70
C ARG A 535 33.55 23.43 7.03
N VAL A 536 32.52 22.81 7.60
CA VAL A 536 31.98 23.20 8.91
C VAL A 536 33.02 22.98 9.99
N HIS A 537 33.70 21.83 10.00
CA HIS A 537 34.74 21.54 10.98
C HIS A 537 35.93 22.51 10.89
N ALA A 538 36.41 22.80 9.68
CA ALA A 538 37.45 23.82 9.47
C ALA A 538 37.01 25.21 9.94
N ARG A 539 35.72 25.53 9.83
CA ARG A 539 35.16 26.80 10.32
C ARG A 539 35.03 26.82 11.85
N ALA A 540 34.66 25.71 12.46
CA ALA A 540 34.66 25.52 13.91
C ALA A 540 36.09 25.73 14.48
N ALA A 541 37.11 25.14 13.84
CA ALA A 541 38.51 25.34 14.21
C ALA A 541 39.00 26.79 14.10
N ARG A 542 38.47 27.57 13.13
CA ARG A 542 38.76 29.02 13.06
C ARG A 542 38.07 29.82 14.16
N ARG A 543 36.94 29.35 14.67
CA ARG A 543 36.19 29.98 15.75
C ARG A 543 36.88 29.75 17.11
N GLY A 544 37.36 28.54 17.36
CA GLY A 544 38.12 28.19 18.56
C GLY A 544 38.41 26.69 18.66
N GLU A 545 39.42 26.31 19.43
CA GLU A 545 39.76 24.89 19.63
C GLU A 545 38.61 24.14 20.31
N GLY A 546 37.89 24.76 21.26
CA GLY A 546 36.72 24.16 21.91
C GLY A 546 35.57 23.87 20.94
N TRP A 547 35.35 24.72 19.93
CA TRP A 547 34.34 24.50 18.89
C TRP A 547 34.71 23.36 17.95
N ALA A 548 35.99 23.26 17.55
CA ALA A 548 36.47 22.11 16.76
C ALA A 548 36.31 20.81 17.52
N GLN A 549 36.68 20.80 18.81
CA GLN A 549 36.53 19.64 19.68
C GLN A 549 35.05 19.25 19.80
N ALA A 550 34.16 20.17 20.17
CA ALA A 550 32.73 19.85 20.33
C ALA A 550 32.09 19.33 19.03
N HIS A 551 32.44 19.89 17.87
CA HIS A 551 31.95 19.38 16.59
C HIS A 551 32.51 17.97 16.30
N GLY A 552 33.79 17.75 16.55
CA GLY A 552 34.42 16.43 16.40
C GLY A 552 33.78 15.38 17.29
N ASP A 553 33.54 15.73 18.55
CA ASP A 553 32.92 14.85 19.53
C ASP A 553 31.47 14.50 19.13
N ALA A 554 30.69 15.49 18.66
CA ALA A 554 29.34 15.27 18.17
C ALA A 554 29.30 14.32 16.95
N VAL A 555 30.24 14.49 16.02
CA VAL A 555 30.34 13.65 14.81
C VAL A 555 30.78 12.22 15.18
N ALA A 556 31.73 12.08 16.11
CA ALA A 556 32.15 10.78 16.62
C ALA A 556 31.01 10.07 17.37
N TRP A 557 30.17 10.80 18.10
CA TRP A 557 28.98 10.24 18.72
C TRP A 557 27.95 9.76 17.69
N LEU A 558 27.65 10.57 16.66
CA LEU A 558 26.78 10.16 15.55
C LEU A 558 27.32 8.92 14.84
N HIS A 559 28.64 8.83 14.62
CA HIS A 559 29.30 7.65 14.07
C HIS A 559 29.07 6.42 14.93
N CYS A 560 29.39 6.50 16.23
CA CYS A 560 29.20 5.42 17.18
C CYS A 560 27.76 4.89 17.19
N VAL A 561 26.77 5.78 17.35
CA VAL A 561 25.36 5.40 17.36
C VAL A 561 24.93 4.81 16.01
N THR A 562 25.44 5.31 14.90
CA THR A 562 25.15 4.74 13.57
C THR A 562 25.64 3.30 13.45
N HIS A 563 26.86 3.01 13.91
CA HIS A 563 27.43 1.66 13.89
C HIS A 563 26.73 0.70 14.84
N VAL A 564 26.28 1.16 16.02
CA VAL A 564 25.36 0.38 16.87
C VAL A 564 24.09 -0.02 16.11
N GLY A 565 23.57 0.87 15.29
CA GLY A 565 22.42 0.60 14.42
C GLY A 565 22.69 -0.46 13.36
N LEU A 566 23.87 -0.41 12.73
CA LEU A 566 24.32 -1.43 11.78
C LEU A 566 24.43 -2.79 12.47
N GLU A 567 25.03 -2.82 13.67
CA GLU A 567 25.13 -4.02 14.53
C GLU A 567 23.75 -4.63 14.83
N LEU A 568 22.79 -3.83 15.30
CA LEU A 568 21.41 -4.26 15.51
C LEU A 568 20.75 -4.78 14.23
N ALA A 569 21.02 -4.14 13.08
CA ALA A 569 20.40 -4.49 11.82
C ALA A 569 20.82 -5.88 11.31
N ALA A 570 22.07 -6.36 11.46
CA ALA A 570 22.32 -7.76 11.11
C ALA A 570 21.90 -8.76 12.16
N ILE A 571 21.87 -8.42 13.46
CA ILE A 571 21.31 -9.36 14.42
C ILE A 571 19.83 -9.62 14.06
N ASP A 572 19.09 -8.57 13.70
CA ASP A 572 17.72 -8.71 13.20
C ASP A 572 17.66 -9.44 11.86
N LEU A 573 18.51 -9.11 10.87
CA LEU A 573 18.54 -9.84 9.60
C LEU A 573 18.83 -11.34 9.78
N GLY A 574 19.77 -11.69 10.67
CA GLY A 574 20.08 -13.06 11.04
C GLY A 574 18.86 -13.77 11.63
N LEU A 575 18.13 -13.11 12.53
CA LEU A 575 16.89 -13.65 13.08
C LEU A 575 15.81 -13.81 12.00
N GLN A 576 15.62 -12.84 11.11
CA GLN A 576 14.66 -12.93 10.01
C GLN A 576 14.99 -14.08 9.06
N ASN A 577 16.27 -14.32 8.77
CA ASN A 577 16.70 -15.46 7.94
C ASN A 577 16.36 -16.79 8.62
N VAL A 578 16.56 -16.92 9.93
CA VAL A 578 16.16 -18.11 10.69
C VAL A 578 14.65 -18.28 10.66
N LEU A 579 13.87 -17.22 10.89
CA LEU A 579 12.41 -17.28 10.86
C LEU A 579 11.87 -17.65 9.47
N ALA A 580 12.44 -17.10 8.41
CA ALA A 580 12.09 -17.44 7.03
C ALA A 580 12.40 -18.91 6.72
N PHE A 581 13.58 -19.40 7.13
CA PHE A 581 13.96 -20.80 6.97
C PHE A 581 12.97 -21.75 7.68
N LEU A 582 12.57 -21.42 8.91
CA LEU A 582 11.60 -22.20 9.68
C LEU A 582 10.18 -22.18 9.09
N GLN A 583 9.83 -21.17 8.31
CA GLN A 583 8.53 -21.11 7.62
C GLN A 583 8.49 -21.99 6.36
N GLU A 584 9.62 -22.19 5.70
CA GLU A 584 9.71 -22.90 4.41
C GLU A 584 10.10 -24.39 4.56
N HIS A 585 10.69 -24.78 5.69
CA HIS A 585 11.29 -26.10 5.85
C HIS A 585 10.80 -26.86 7.10
N GLU A 586 10.51 -28.16 6.94
CA GLU A 586 10.42 -29.10 8.06
C GLU A 586 11.85 -29.47 8.48
N ILE A 587 12.20 -29.21 9.74
CA ILE A 587 13.56 -29.40 10.27
C ILE A 587 13.73 -30.75 10.98
N ASN A 588 14.92 -31.32 10.92
CA ASN A 588 15.31 -32.52 11.67
C ASN A 588 16.05 -32.18 12.99
N GLU A 589 16.28 -33.18 13.86
CA GLU A 589 16.93 -32.97 15.18
C GLU A 589 18.37 -32.42 15.12
N ALA A 590 19.08 -32.59 14.01
CA ALA A 590 20.42 -32.01 13.84
C ALA A 590 20.33 -30.54 13.42
N GLU A 591 19.47 -30.23 12.46
CA GLU A 591 19.16 -28.85 12.03
C GLU A 591 18.57 -28.03 13.19
N GLU A 592 17.76 -28.63 14.05
CA GLU A 592 17.22 -27.97 15.25
C GLU A 592 18.33 -27.51 16.21
N ARG A 593 19.42 -28.30 16.35
CA ARG A 593 20.58 -27.91 17.16
C ARG A 593 21.39 -26.81 16.48
N ASP A 594 21.62 -26.92 15.19
CA ASP A 594 22.35 -25.90 14.42
C ASP A 594 21.60 -24.55 14.47
N ILE A 595 20.26 -24.56 14.37
CA ILE A 595 19.43 -23.36 14.53
C ILE A 595 19.48 -22.83 15.97
N ALA A 596 19.46 -23.70 16.99
CA ALA A 596 19.57 -23.27 18.37
C ALA A 596 20.94 -22.62 18.66
N ASP A 597 22.02 -23.14 18.08
CA ASP A 597 23.37 -22.56 18.16
C ASP A 597 23.43 -21.19 17.47
N GLU A 598 22.83 -21.05 16.29
CA GLU A 598 22.73 -19.76 15.59
C GLU A 598 21.92 -18.73 16.39
N LEU A 599 20.76 -19.12 16.93
CA LEU A 599 19.95 -18.26 17.79
C LEU A 599 20.69 -17.86 19.08
N SER A 600 21.49 -18.76 19.64
CA SER A 600 22.36 -18.47 20.78
C SER A 600 23.47 -17.47 20.42
N SER A 601 24.07 -17.60 19.24
CA SER A 601 25.06 -16.67 18.70
C SER A 601 24.47 -15.26 18.50
N LEU A 602 23.26 -15.16 17.95
CA LEU A 602 22.54 -13.90 17.79
C LEU A 602 22.22 -13.26 19.16
N ARG A 603 21.77 -14.07 20.14
CA ARG A 603 21.53 -13.62 21.52
C ARG A 603 22.82 -13.08 22.16
N LEU A 604 23.92 -13.81 22.04
CA LEU A 604 25.22 -13.40 22.61
C LEU A 604 25.73 -12.11 21.97
N SER A 605 25.56 -11.94 20.66
CA SER A 605 25.88 -10.69 19.96
C SER A 605 25.05 -9.52 20.50
N LEU A 606 23.78 -9.74 20.80
CA LEU A 606 22.90 -8.72 21.38
C LEU A 606 23.28 -8.37 22.83
N VAL A 607 23.68 -9.36 23.63
CA VAL A 607 24.16 -9.15 25.01
C VAL A 607 25.48 -8.38 25.00
N ASP A 608 26.44 -8.78 24.17
CA ASP A 608 27.72 -8.10 24.01
C ASP A 608 27.52 -6.63 23.60
N LEU A 609 26.61 -6.38 22.66
CA LEU A 609 26.24 -5.02 22.29
C LEU A 609 25.61 -4.23 23.45
N ALA A 610 24.71 -4.86 24.22
CA ALA A 610 24.07 -4.23 25.37
C ALA A 610 25.04 -3.89 26.50
N GLU A 611 26.05 -4.75 26.72
CA GLU A 611 27.14 -4.52 27.68
C GLU A 611 28.05 -3.38 27.19
N ARG A 612 28.46 -3.39 25.91
CA ARG A 612 29.28 -2.33 25.32
C ARG A 612 28.63 -0.94 25.40
N VAL A 613 27.30 -0.86 25.27
CA VAL A 613 26.56 0.41 25.33
C VAL A 613 26.13 0.78 26.76
N ALA A 614 26.27 -0.12 27.74
CA ALA A 614 25.92 0.17 29.14
C ALA A 614 26.90 1.15 29.81
N ASP A 615 28.18 1.08 29.45
CA ASP A 615 29.23 1.92 29.99
C ASP A 615 29.45 3.20 29.15
N ALA A 616 28.56 3.48 28.19
CA ALA A 616 28.64 4.67 27.37
C ALA A 616 28.18 5.92 28.15
N GLU A 617 29.02 6.95 28.24
CA GLU A 617 28.60 8.29 28.64
C GLU A 617 27.83 8.92 27.48
N VAL A 618 26.66 9.51 27.76
CA VAL A 618 25.82 10.15 26.75
C VAL A 618 25.44 11.52 27.27
N PRO A 619 25.41 12.56 26.41
CA PRO A 619 24.98 13.91 26.79
C PRO A 619 23.71 13.91 27.65
N ASP A 620 23.69 14.75 28.69
CA ASP A 620 22.56 14.84 29.64
C ASP A 620 21.22 15.20 28.96
N ASP A 621 21.27 15.88 27.81
CA ASP A 621 20.11 16.27 26.99
C ASP A 621 19.72 15.20 25.95
N ALA A 622 20.55 14.18 25.76
CA ALA A 622 20.35 13.18 24.73
C ALA A 622 19.50 11.97 25.14
N LEU A 623 19.24 11.83 26.44
CA LEU A 623 18.39 10.78 27.01
C LEU A 623 17.27 11.41 27.86
N PRO A 624 16.11 10.76 27.95
CA PRO A 624 15.10 11.15 28.93
C PRO A 624 15.71 11.17 30.35
N PRO A 625 15.28 12.10 31.24
CA PRO A 625 15.88 12.24 32.57
C PRO A 625 15.91 10.91 33.35
N GLY A 626 17.09 10.52 33.81
CA GLY A 626 17.29 9.34 34.66
C GLY A 626 17.43 8.00 33.92
N ARG A 627 17.68 8.00 32.60
CA ARG A 627 18.02 6.79 31.84
C ARG A 627 19.50 6.74 31.46
N THR A 628 20.09 5.55 31.54
CA THR A 628 21.38 5.22 30.90
C THR A 628 21.16 4.80 29.44
N PRO A 629 22.18 4.88 28.56
CA PRO A 629 22.04 4.52 27.15
C PRO A 629 21.58 3.07 26.96
N SER A 630 22.14 2.12 27.72
CA SER A 630 21.67 0.73 27.71
C SER A 630 20.22 0.61 28.20
N SER A 631 19.76 1.39 29.19
CA SER A 631 18.35 1.36 29.59
C SER A 631 17.39 2.03 28.59
N ALA A 632 17.91 2.90 27.72
CA ALA A 632 17.15 3.53 26.65
C ALA A 632 17.03 2.61 25.43
N LEU A 633 18.09 1.88 25.09
CA LEU A 633 18.08 0.83 24.06
C LEU A 633 17.34 -0.43 24.53
N PHE A 634 17.61 -0.89 25.74
CA PHE A 634 17.14 -2.15 26.30
C PHE A 634 16.38 -1.92 27.63
N PRO A 635 15.15 -1.35 27.60
CA PRO A 635 14.34 -1.09 28.81
C PRO A 635 13.80 -2.37 29.49
N GLY A 636 14.23 -3.55 29.06
CA GLY A 636 13.79 -4.85 29.58
C GLY A 636 14.94 -5.85 29.67
N ARG A 637 14.71 -6.97 30.37
CA ARG A 637 15.70 -8.04 30.51
C ARG A 637 15.83 -8.81 29.19
N LEU A 638 17.06 -8.95 28.69
CA LEU A 638 17.37 -9.81 27.54
C LEU A 638 16.99 -11.27 27.84
N PRO A 639 16.49 -12.04 26.85
CA PRO A 639 16.15 -13.44 27.05
C PRO A 639 17.37 -14.27 27.52
N ASP A 640 17.12 -15.25 28.39
CA ASP A 640 18.11 -16.24 28.83
C ASP A 640 18.47 -17.20 27.65
N ASP A 641 19.35 -18.19 27.83
CA ASP A 641 19.74 -19.11 26.74
C ASP A 641 18.54 -19.83 26.08
N PRO A 642 18.60 -20.09 24.74
CA PRO A 642 17.54 -20.83 24.07
C PRO A 642 17.44 -22.26 24.64
N PRO A 643 16.24 -22.82 24.75
CA PRO A 643 16.08 -24.20 25.20
C PRO A 643 16.73 -25.18 24.22
N ILE A 644 17.50 -26.14 24.76
CA ILE A 644 18.31 -27.12 23.99
C ILE A 644 17.43 -28.07 23.14
N THR A 645 16.15 -28.19 23.45
CA THR A 645 15.20 -29.08 22.76
C THR A 645 13.82 -28.42 22.65
N GLY A 646 13.23 -28.45 21.46
CA GLY A 646 11.98 -27.79 21.15
C GLY A 646 12.19 -26.29 20.98
N LEU A 647 12.43 -25.85 19.74
CA LEU A 647 12.43 -24.43 19.36
C LEU A 647 11.23 -23.71 19.99
N SER A 648 11.50 -22.97 21.07
CA SER A 648 10.46 -22.35 21.87
C SER A 648 10.00 -21.07 21.19
N VAL A 649 8.81 -21.13 20.59
CA VAL A 649 8.11 -19.94 20.06
C VAL A 649 8.08 -18.79 21.09
N PRO A 650 7.81 -19.02 22.40
CA PRO A 650 7.94 -17.97 23.42
C PRO A 650 9.34 -17.33 23.50
N TRP A 651 10.41 -18.12 23.38
CA TRP A 651 11.78 -17.62 23.44
C TRP A 651 12.12 -16.77 22.21
N MET A 652 11.79 -17.24 21.00
CA MET A 652 12.01 -16.49 19.75
C MET A 652 11.22 -15.17 19.75
N LYS A 653 10.00 -15.18 20.29
CA LYS A 653 9.22 -13.94 20.51
C LYS A 653 9.91 -12.99 21.49
N GLY A 654 10.54 -13.52 22.53
CA GLY A 654 11.34 -12.73 23.49
C GLY A 654 12.56 -12.07 22.83
N LEU A 655 13.32 -12.81 22.02
CA LEU A 655 14.47 -12.25 21.27
C LEU A 655 14.02 -11.19 20.25
N HIS A 656 12.98 -11.48 19.48
CA HIS A 656 12.40 -10.52 18.54
C HIS A 656 11.94 -9.23 19.25
N HIS A 657 11.30 -9.36 20.42
CA HIS A 657 10.88 -8.21 21.22
C HIS A 657 12.08 -7.40 21.75
N ALA A 658 13.14 -8.06 22.22
CA ALA A 658 14.36 -7.40 22.67
C ALA A 658 15.05 -6.61 21.54
N LEU A 659 15.23 -7.24 20.37
CA LEU A 659 15.78 -6.58 19.18
C LEU A 659 14.93 -5.40 18.73
N HIS A 660 13.62 -5.58 18.76
CA HIS A 660 12.69 -4.52 18.40
C HIS A 660 12.85 -3.30 19.31
N THR A 661 12.91 -3.53 20.63
CA THR A 661 13.05 -2.45 21.61
C THR A 661 14.41 -1.73 21.46
N ALA A 662 15.46 -2.49 21.17
CA ALA A 662 16.78 -1.94 20.84
C ALA A 662 16.74 -1.03 19.62
N ARG A 663 16.07 -1.44 18.54
CA ARG A 663 15.93 -0.62 17.31
C ARG A 663 15.17 0.69 17.56
N VAL A 664 14.15 0.65 18.41
CA VAL A 664 13.41 1.85 18.82
C VAL A 664 14.31 2.82 19.57
N GLY A 665 14.95 2.37 20.65
CA GLY A 665 15.83 3.21 21.44
C GLY A 665 17.01 3.75 20.61
N HIS A 666 17.45 2.96 19.62
CA HIS A 666 18.47 3.36 18.66
C HIS A 666 18.00 4.52 17.78
N GLY A 667 16.77 4.48 17.27
CA GLY A 667 16.19 5.58 16.50
C GLY A 667 16.16 6.92 17.26
N ASP A 668 15.83 6.87 18.55
CA ASP A 668 15.87 8.05 19.42
C ASP A 668 17.30 8.58 19.64
N LEU A 669 18.27 7.68 19.84
CA LEU A 669 19.68 8.04 19.96
C LEU A 669 20.25 8.64 18.65
N VAL A 670 19.92 8.07 17.49
CA VAL A 670 20.36 8.60 16.18
C VAL A 670 19.79 10.00 15.97
N ARG A 671 18.51 10.20 16.29
CA ARG A 671 17.86 11.51 16.17
C ARG A 671 18.56 12.52 17.08
N SER A 672 18.83 12.15 18.32
CA SER A 672 19.52 12.99 19.30
C SER A 672 20.94 13.36 18.86
N ALA A 673 21.71 12.36 18.39
CA ALA A 673 23.06 12.56 17.87
C ALA A 673 23.08 13.47 16.64
N MET A 674 22.14 13.27 15.72
CA MET A 674 21.98 14.15 14.56
C MET A 674 21.59 15.57 14.99
N ASP A 675 20.63 15.73 15.90
CA ASP A 675 20.21 17.05 16.38
C ASP A 675 21.37 17.82 17.03
N HIS A 676 22.23 17.14 17.78
CA HIS A 676 23.40 17.75 18.40
C HIS A 676 24.43 18.21 17.36
N VAL A 677 24.75 17.36 16.38
CA VAL A 677 25.61 17.74 15.23
C VAL A 677 25.04 18.96 14.52
N LEU A 678 23.75 18.93 14.18
CA LEU A 678 23.10 19.99 13.40
C LEU A 678 23.01 21.33 14.14
N ARG A 679 22.86 21.33 15.47
CA ARG A 679 22.91 22.55 16.29
C ARG A 679 24.29 23.20 16.25
N ILE A 680 25.35 22.42 16.44
CA ILE A 680 26.73 22.92 16.36
C ILE A 680 27.03 23.39 14.94
N GLU A 681 26.66 22.61 13.91
CA GLU A 681 26.85 23.00 12.51
C GLU A 681 26.12 24.33 12.22
N ALA A 682 24.88 24.52 12.69
CA ALA A 682 24.14 25.76 12.52
C ALA A 682 24.80 26.95 13.22
N ASP A 683 25.24 26.80 14.47
CA ASP A 683 25.88 27.87 15.23
C ASP A 683 27.21 28.31 14.59
N VAL A 684 27.98 27.37 14.04
CA VAL A 684 29.25 27.64 13.35
C VAL A 684 29.03 28.32 11.99
N ILE A 685 27.96 27.96 11.28
CA ILE A 685 27.60 28.57 10.00
C ILE A 685 27.05 29.99 10.20
N ASP A 686 26.10 30.17 11.13
CA ASP A 686 25.33 31.41 11.31
C ASP A 686 26.14 32.51 12.03
N ASP A 687 26.98 32.15 13.02
CA ASP A 687 27.81 33.11 13.77
C ASP A 687 29.30 32.72 13.81
N PRO A 688 30.04 32.96 12.72
CA PRO A 688 31.44 32.52 12.60
C PRO A 688 32.45 33.27 13.46
N TYR A 689 32.04 34.41 14.04
CA TYR A 689 32.88 35.28 14.87
C TYR A 689 32.22 35.56 16.23
N GLY A 690 31.29 34.71 16.66
CA GLY A 690 30.53 34.84 17.90
C GLY A 690 31.41 34.85 19.15
N PRO A 691 30.83 35.15 20.33
CA PRO A 691 31.61 35.27 21.56
C PRO A 691 32.41 34.00 21.86
N ASP A 692 33.57 34.20 22.48
CA ASP A 692 34.60 33.22 22.89
C ASP A 692 34.13 32.37 24.10
N ILE A 693 32.88 31.90 24.07
CA ILE A 693 32.35 30.93 25.02
C ILE A 693 32.44 29.58 24.31
N ASP A 694 33.43 28.80 24.72
CA ASP A 694 33.56 27.44 24.22
C ASP A 694 32.33 26.61 24.65
N PRO A 695 31.73 25.83 23.74
CA PRO A 695 30.72 24.85 24.10
C PRO A 695 31.34 23.84 25.07
N GLU A 696 30.53 23.33 26.01
CA GLU A 696 31.00 22.23 26.86
C GLU A 696 31.34 21.02 25.98
N PRO A 697 32.57 20.48 26.07
CA PRO A 697 32.95 19.31 25.29
C PRO A 697 32.13 18.10 25.73
N LEU A 698 31.87 17.21 24.78
CA LEU A 698 31.20 15.95 25.05
C LEU A 698 32.21 14.98 25.65
N GLU A 699 31.98 14.52 26.88
CA GLU A 699 32.72 13.38 27.42
C GLU A 699 32.25 12.12 26.67
N LEU A 700 32.95 11.81 25.58
CA LEU A 700 32.67 10.61 24.80
C LEU A 700 33.20 9.39 25.55
N PRO A 701 32.43 8.29 25.61
CA PRO A 701 32.90 7.07 26.20
C PRO A 701 34.11 6.55 25.43
N ALA A 702 34.98 5.84 26.14
CA ALA A 702 36.08 5.06 25.56
C ALA A 702 35.54 3.84 24.80
N TYR A 703 34.73 4.08 23.77
CA TYR A 703 34.23 3.03 22.90
C TYR A 703 35.36 2.62 21.95
N PRO A 704 35.85 1.37 21.97
CA PRO A 704 36.63 0.90 20.84
C PRO A 704 35.66 0.79 19.66
N LEU A 705 35.78 1.74 18.73
CA LEU A 705 35.34 1.59 17.35
C LEU A 705 35.77 0.20 16.91
N HIS A 706 34.85 -0.76 16.84
CA HIS A 706 35.22 -2.05 16.34
C HIS A 706 35.23 -1.91 14.81
N PRO A 707 36.38 -2.09 14.13
CA PRO A 707 36.38 -2.36 12.69
C PRO A 707 35.87 -3.80 12.52
N GLY A 708 34.62 -4.03 12.92
CA GLY A 708 33.92 -5.27 12.63
C GLY A 708 33.76 -5.30 11.12
N LYS A 709 34.45 -6.25 10.47
CA LYS A 709 34.41 -6.51 9.02
C LYS A 709 33.07 -6.07 8.41
N PRO A 710 33.04 -5.44 7.24
CA PRO A 710 31.80 -5.06 6.58
C PRO A 710 30.99 -6.34 6.28
N TRP A 711 30.11 -6.74 7.20
CA TRP A 711 29.13 -7.79 6.95
C TRP A 711 27.93 -7.25 6.15
N LEU A 712 28.02 -5.99 5.73
CA LEU A 712 27.23 -5.39 4.67
C LEU A 712 28.15 -4.86 3.56
N SER A 713 28.77 -5.77 2.80
CA SER A 713 28.80 -5.45 1.38
C SER A 713 27.34 -5.48 0.92
N LEU A 714 26.81 -4.36 0.43
CA LEU A 714 25.55 -4.32 -0.32
C LEU A 714 25.55 -5.33 -1.50
N ALA A 715 26.72 -5.85 -1.87
CA ALA A 715 26.93 -6.94 -2.82
C ALA A 715 26.63 -8.35 -2.28
N GLY A 716 26.55 -8.53 -0.95
CA GLY A 716 26.26 -9.80 -0.27
C GLY A 716 24.81 -9.93 0.19
N LEU A 717 24.05 -8.83 0.17
CA LEU A 717 22.59 -8.86 0.13
C LEU A 717 22.18 -9.46 -1.21
N GLN A 718 22.15 -10.79 -1.27
CA GLN A 718 21.07 -11.41 -2.03
C GLN A 718 19.79 -10.94 -1.34
N ILE A 719 19.22 -9.85 -1.85
CA ILE A 719 17.77 -9.69 -1.84
C ILE A 719 17.29 -11.08 -2.27
N PRO A 720 16.52 -11.81 -1.43
CA PRO A 720 15.91 -13.04 -1.90
C PRO A 720 15.27 -12.64 -3.20
N HIS A 721 15.79 -13.19 -4.30
CA HIS A 721 15.22 -12.95 -5.61
C HIS A 721 13.75 -13.21 -5.35
N PRO A 722 12.84 -12.22 -5.49
CA PRO A 722 11.44 -12.57 -5.43
C PRO A 722 11.38 -13.67 -6.46
N SER A 723 10.93 -14.84 -6.02
CA SER A 723 10.65 -15.92 -6.92
C SER A 723 9.51 -15.38 -7.79
N VAL A 724 9.91 -14.66 -8.83
CA VAL A 724 9.11 -14.27 -10.00
C VAL A 724 8.58 -15.55 -10.69
N HIS A 725 9.00 -16.72 -10.20
CA HIS A 725 8.37 -18.00 -10.46
C HIS A 725 7.69 -18.57 -9.23
N GLN A 726 6.56 -17.98 -8.83
CA GLN A 726 5.40 -18.74 -8.40
C GLN A 726 4.04 -18.07 -8.69
N GLY A 727 3.99 -17.26 -9.77
CA GLY A 727 2.72 -16.72 -10.31
C GLY A 727 2.57 -16.75 -11.84
N ALA A 728 3.67 -16.79 -12.60
CA ALA A 728 3.64 -16.66 -14.07
C ALA A 728 4.42 -17.76 -14.82
N GLY A 729 4.63 -18.91 -14.18
CA GLY A 729 5.44 -20.02 -14.69
C GLY A 729 4.66 -21.12 -15.43
N ILE A 730 3.56 -20.80 -16.11
CA ILE A 730 3.02 -21.65 -17.17
C ILE A 730 2.54 -20.70 -18.25
N GLY A 731 3.07 -20.79 -19.46
CA GLY A 731 2.49 -20.16 -20.63
C GLY A 731 1.10 -20.74 -20.91
N TRP A 732 0.09 -20.31 -20.14
CA TRP A 732 -1.30 -20.62 -20.42
C TRP A 732 -1.69 -19.82 -21.64
N ARG A 733 -1.81 -20.51 -22.76
CA ARG A 733 -2.69 -20.09 -23.84
C ARG A 733 -4.10 -20.49 -23.41
N PRO A 734 -4.93 -19.62 -22.80
CA PRO A 734 -6.26 -20.00 -22.29
C PRO A 734 -7.14 -20.64 -23.37
N TRP A 735 -6.90 -20.28 -24.63
CA TRP A 735 -7.57 -20.91 -25.77
C TRP A 735 -7.18 -22.38 -25.99
N ALA A 736 -5.96 -22.80 -25.66
CA ALA A 736 -5.52 -24.19 -25.79
C ALA A 736 -6.12 -25.08 -24.69
N THR A 737 -6.25 -24.56 -23.47
CA THR A 737 -6.90 -25.28 -22.35
C THR A 737 -8.41 -25.31 -22.51
N ALA A 738 -9.03 -24.25 -23.03
CA ALA A 738 -10.44 -24.27 -23.43
C ALA A 738 -10.72 -25.27 -24.54
N ALA A 739 -9.86 -25.36 -25.57
CA ALA A 739 -10.00 -26.33 -26.65
C ALA A 739 -9.90 -27.77 -26.13
N ALA A 740 -8.96 -28.04 -25.21
CA ALA A 740 -8.86 -29.33 -24.52
C ALA A 740 -10.10 -29.62 -23.66
N GLY A 741 -10.59 -28.63 -22.91
CA GLY A 741 -11.81 -28.76 -22.11
C GLY A 741 -13.05 -29.04 -22.95
N LEU A 742 -13.23 -28.31 -24.06
CA LEU A 742 -14.30 -28.55 -25.04
C LEU A 742 -14.19 -29.92 -25.70
N ALA A 743 -12.99 -30.43 -25.96
CA ALA A 743 -12.78 -31.78 -26.50
C ALA A 743 -13.19 -32.86 -25.48
N VAL A 744 -12.88 -32.66 -24.19
CA VAL A 744 -13.31 -33.56 -23.10
C VAL A 744 -14.83 -33.56 -22.98
N ILE A 745 -15.47 -32.39 -22.95
CA ILE A 745 -16.94 -32.26 -22.88
C ILE A 745 -17.59 -32.87 -24.14
N GLY A 746 -17.06 -32.58 -25.33
CA GLY A 746 -17.56 -33.09 -26.60
C GLY A 746 -17.43 -34.62 -26.73
N GLY A 747 -16.33 -35.20 -26.25
CA GLY A 747 -16.14 -36.66 -26.21
C GLY A 747 -17.16 -37.36 -25.32
N MET A 748 -17.54 -36.75 -24.20
CA MET A 748 -18.59 -37.28 -23.31
C MET A 748 -19.98 -37.19 -23.94
N LEU A 749 -20.31 -36.06 -24.58
CA LEU A 749 -21.59 -35.90 -25.28
C LEU A 749 -21.71 -36.87 -26.46
N TRP A 750 -20.61 -37.12 -27.18
CA TRP A 750 -20.55 -38.12 -28.25
C TRP A 750 -20.72 -39.55 -27.72
N ALA A 751 -20.04 -39.91 -26.62
CA ALA A 751 -20.21 -41.20 -25.97
C ALA A 751 -21.67 -41.42 -25.54
N ARG A 752 -22.30 -40.39 -24.95
CA ARG A 752 -23.72 -40.39 -24.58
C ARG A 752 -24.62 -40.61 -25.80
N TRP A 753 -24.40 -39.90 -26.91
CA TRP A 753 -25.19 -40.04 -28.14
C TRP A 753 -25.00 -41.40 -28.81
N SER A 754 -23.81 -42.00 -28.72
CA SER A 754 -23.55 -43.34 -29.28
C SER A 754 -24.19 -44.48 -28.47
N LEU A 755 -24.62 -44.20 -27.24
CA LEU A 755 -25.23 -45.15 -26.30
C LEU A 755 -26.75 -44.97 -26.16
N SER A 756 -27.31 -43.91 -26.74
CA SER A 756 -28.75 -43.63 -26.88
C SER A 756 -29.24 -44.00 -28.27
#